data_AF-A0A242DE38-F1
#
_entry.id   AF-A0A242DE38-F1
#
_cell.length_a   1.000
_cell.length_b   1.000
_cell.length_c   1.000
_cell.angle_alpha   90.00
_cell.angle_beta   90.00
_cell.angle_gamma   90.00
#
_symmetry.space_group_name_H-M   'P 1'
#
loop_
_entity.id
_entity.type
_entity.pdbx_description
1 polymer ?
#
loop_
_entity_poly.entity_id
_entity_poly.type
_entity_poly.pdbx_seq_one_letter_code
_entity_poly.pdbx_strand_id
1 'polypeptide(L)'
;MSKKIAYFFIFLFILLFGSFSMEAEADTLELLPPVAQQKEYSLSAEGFKELLLDLSHLGTEEHYTIQFDGLLDLSQTTVGINEKRTNPTLETINFSCVSANLSFKGIGTEAQLFLPNDCFFGQDSHFNSLSLQAAKIYGNGHQLFFEDIGHTQTTRVFGGSNCDLVGNPKIIFQRVTGGSWEIFGGNEAGTLTGSPTTQVLDLTGDVTQLCGGSLTGKILGDVTTEIRRLNGTLTNYFGGGLGAEGDPVEVTGRINNQLISSSADFSLGNFVGGAAFGKTGPINTLLSGAGGFTEAGILIGGSQTGEIYGQESAITTQIDTRQFQKGERSFVGGNQYSGAIYGDIENQIYAGKAFQGSFKRIDGAGGMDVEKKSLTNSPTLVPSINLTDPQERTAEELAYDQLSPAERYSLAKSQTNFSVEGNVRTRLMGGCVSRGLGSGYTVCGAGYAGVINGKVSLSLGEESLVYSMLWEDYIKQKEKDPNFSREEEDLGSTYGFSGAAGGGDNQSSWENALYIKGETELIVKQALLSYAYGGSFNGVVEGNSRLRMEGGQASGGCGAGSSCYRVYGDSLFEMIDGKIERYAVAGSTQDRRMIGDARAEISGGKILGVLAASYGSRSNHMIDGNVETIVSGGTFQKNNEATQIMGGLAKNGMISGNVSLKLTGAVELAAGIGISAVRPRNTERTNQIGGVDKVINFELATEKTFSEIEVLGDGAENPNLLYTPAISMKINTPNGSFSLIQGMVKNSFGGSLTHELAIDIQAARAIKTIIGSDLTTFNNRLIEKSEAAIALKLGSSSEEIRVERIYNFTQLAVENKVEAKSILNGSGATSENFEQEYQQFGELSLKEGAKLLVEELKTGKLFADKNAEVHSPAGAQNIFLEKLVPEEKLIWRLLLPKNQEEIKGKYFVQQSGYPVMTFAGKESSLSPENFIGFDEAGRAFTGDSNGEFGLAVAATIIDYQVTSQLGEVAHSFFLKPDNHPLPLDVWGITDEREGEIIIPARNKSKSELKFSETDQVSFQQAEVLASNGEKTILTENFWQPTDNYFYQIKAAFQQGAGSLKLLSVPTLMDFGQQAIGRKTTFYPEILGKLEIKDTRKEQNPWELTLQAEGPEEGMLYFQANGKITSLDEAAILFKQTGSLETTLDDWDESKGIFLKIPKERQKLGNHPMTFHWTLTTKVE
;
A
#
# COMPACT_ATOMS: atom_id res chain seq x y z
N MET A 1 -11.80 68.48 99.19
CA MET A 1 -10.82 69.55 98.83
C MET A 1 -9.43 68.97 98.88
N SER A 2 -8.62 69.14 97.83
CA SER A 2 -7.24 69.64 97.98
C SER A 2 -6.59 69.77 96.61
N LYS A 3 -6.45 71.02 96.15
CA LYS A 3 -5.46 71.53 95.18
C LYS A 3 -5.15 70.63 93.96
N LYS A 4 -6.19 70.11 93.29
CA LYS A 4 -6.13 69.25 92.10
C LYS A 4 -6.38 69.97 90.75
N ILE A 5 -6.27 71.31 90.66
CA ILE A 5 -6.61 72.05 89.42
C ILE A 5 -5.48 72.98 88.91
N ALA A 6 -4.40 73.22 89.66
CA ALA A 6 -3.37 74.19 89.26
C ALA A 6 -2.16 73.62 88.49
N TYR A 7 -1.93 72.29 88.48
CA TYR A 7 -0.78 71.68 87.81
C TYR A 7 -1.11 70.98 86.47
N PHE A 8 -2.39 70.84 86.12
CA PHE A 8 -2.80 70.18 84.87
C PHE A 8 -2.80 71.13 83.65
N PHE A 9 -2.91 72.45 83.86
CA PHE A 9 -2.89 73.44 82.77
C PHE A 9 -1.49 73.86 82.32
N ILE A 10 -0.46 73.72 83.16
CA ILE A 10 0.93 74.05 82.77
C ILE A 10 1.58 72.91 81.98
N PHE A 11 1.17 71.66 82.20
CA PHE A 11 1.69 70.51 81.43
C PHE A 11 1.09 70.43 80.01
N LEU A 12 -0.13 70.93 79.79
CA LEU A 12 -0.75 70.96 78.46
C LEU A 12 -0.17 72.06 77.55
N PHE A 13 0.35 73.16 78.13
CA PHE A 13 0.93 74.27 77.37
C PHE A 13 2.36 73.97 76.87
N ILE A 14 3.13 73.15 77.59
CA ILE A 14 4.48 72.72 77.18
C ILE A 14 4.42 71.60 76.13
N LEU A 15 3.37 70.76 76.13
CA LEU A 15 3.18 69.71 75.11
C LEU A 15 2.57 70.20 73.79
N LEU A 16 1.96 71.39 73.74
CA LEU A 16 1.34 71.94 72.52
C LEU A 16 2.14 73.06 71.85
N PHE A 17 3.06 73.76 72.54
CA PHE A 17 3.75 74.94 71.98
C PHE A 17 5.25 75.09 72.38
N GLY A 18 5.91 74.01 72.81
CA GLY A 18 7.36 74.02 73.05
C GLY A 18 8.14 73.79 71.75
N SER A 19 8.60 74.87 71.12
CA SER A 19 9.59 74.83 70.04
C SER A 19 10.92 74.29 70.57
N PHE A 20 11.17 72.99 70.42
CA PHE A 20 12.53 72.49 70.40
C PHE A 20 13.07 72.72 68.99
N SER A 21 13.81 73.81 68.82
CA SER A 21 14.74 73.98 67.72
C SER A 21 15.82 72.91 67.89
N MET A 22 15.62 71.74 67.28
CA MET A 22 16.78 70.95 66.83
C MET A 22 17.39 71.75 65.68
N GLU A 23 18.66 72.14 65.82
CA GLU A 23 19.50 72.41 64.66
C GLU A 23 19.38 71.18 63.75
N ALA A 24 18.76 71.35 62.60
CA ALA A 24 18.81 70.37 61.54
C ALA A 24 20.26 70.31 61.06
N GLU A 25 20.92 69.15 61.19
CA GLU A 25 22.11 68.85 60.40
C GLU A 25 21.75 69.13 58.93
N ALA A 26 22.57 69.93 58.26
CA ALA A 26 22.34 70.26 56.87
C ALA A 26 22.46 68.97 56.03
N ASP A 27 21.43 68.68 55.23
CA ASP A 27 21.48 67.57 54.29
C ASP A 27 22.65 67.79 53.31
N THR A 28 23.62 66.87 53.28
CA THR A 28 24.85 66.96 52.48
C THR A 28 24.95 65.83 51.44
N LEU A 29 25.65 66.10 50.33
CA LEU A 29 26.08 65.10 49.37
C LEU A 29 27.47 64.59 49.78
N GLU A 30 27.62 63.27 49.95
CA GLU A 30 28.90 62.64 50.27
C GLU A 30 29.48 61.95 49.03
N LEU A 31 30.77 62.20 48.76
CA LEU A 31 31.50 61.60 47.66
C LEU A 31 32.53 60.58 48.16
N LEU A 32 32.42 59.33 47.70
CA LEU A 32 33.30 58.24 48.10
C LEU A 32 34.02 57.59 46.90
N PRO A 33 35.36 57.54 46.89
CA PRO A 33 36.26 58.24 47.81
C PRO A 33 36.25 59.77 47.60
N PRO A 34 36.61 60.59 48.59
CA PRO A 34 36.59 62.04 48.46
C PRO A 34 37.72 62.54 47.55
N VAL A 35 37.46 63.57 46.73
CA VAL A 35 38.47 64.24 45.86
C VAL A 35 39.28 65.33 46.58
N ALA A 36 38.82 65.79 47.74
CA ALA A 36 39.53 66.71 48.62
C ALA A 36 39.17 66.40 50.09
N GLN A 37 40.15 66.47 51.01
CA GLN A 37 39.88 66.29 52.45
C GLN A 37 39.02 67.46 52.98
N GLN A 38 37.91 67.13 53.67
CA GLN A 38 37.00 68.07 54.37
C GLN A 38 36.10 68.98 53.50
N LYS A 39 35.81 68.63 52.24
CA LYS A 39 34.82 69.37 51.44
C LYS A 39 33.43 68.73 51.56
N GLU A 40 32.49 69.46 52.17
CA GLU A 40 31.07 69.12 52.21
C GLU A 40 30.34 69.81 51.06
N TYR A 41 29.50 69.07 50.35
CA TYR A 41 28.66 69.59 49.27
C TYR A 41 27.22 69.65 49.77
N SER A 42 26.51 70.76 49.57
CA SER A 42 25.10 70.86 49.97
C SER A 42 24.22 69.93 49.13
N LEU A 43 23.18 69.33 49.72
CA LEU A 43 22.12 68.61 49.00
C LEU A 43 21.25 69.58 48.19
N SER A 44 21.78 70.07 47.07
CA SER A 44 21.13 71.01 46.14
C SER A 44 21.72 70.86 44.74
N ALA A 45 21.04 71.43 43.73
CA ALA A 45 21.53 71.45 42.35
C ALA A 45 22.91 72.12 42.21
N GLU A 46 23.11 73.26 42.89
CA GLU A 46 24.38 73.98 42.93
C GLU A 46 25.49 73.16 43.61
N GLY A 47 25.20 72.56 44.77
CA GLY A 47 26.16 71.71 45.49
C GLY A 47 26.56 70.47 44.68
N PHE A 48 25.62 69.89 43.93
CA PHE A 48 25.88 68.80 43.02
C PHE A 48 26.75 69.21 41.82
N LYS A 49 26.53 70.40 41.24
CA LYS A 49 27.39 70.94 40.17
C LYS A 49 28.81 71.19 40.66
N GLU A 50 28.99 71.67 41.90
CA GLU A 50 30.31 71.82 42.51
C GLU A 50 31.00 70.46 42.69
N LEU A 51 30.27 69.44 43.14
CA LEU A 51 30.76 68.07 43.26
C LEU A 51 31.23 67.51 41.91
N LEU A 52 30.41 67.65 40.85
CA LEU A 52 30.79 67.20 39.50
C LEU A 52 31.99 67.98 38.93
N LEU A 53 32.08 69.29 39.22
CA LEU A 53 33.19 70.13 38.76
C LEU A 53 34.50 69.69 39.42
N ASP A 54 34.49 69.44 40.74
CA ASP A 54 35.65 68.92 41.44
C ASP A 54 36.04 67.52 40.96
N LEU A 55 35.06 66.63 40.74
CA LEU A 55 35.31 65.32 40.14
C LEU A 55 35.99 65.43 38.77
N SER A 56 35.55 66.37 37.92
CA SER A 56 36.13 66.55 36.59
C SER A 56 37.57 67.07 36.61
N HIS A 57 37.97 67.83 37.64
CA HIS A 57 39.31 68.43 37.75
C HIS A 57 40.28 67.63 38.63
N LEU A 58 39.76 66.96 39.67
CA LEU A 58 40.54 66.36 40.76
C LEU A 58 40.31 64.85 40.90
N GLY A 59 39.30 64.29 40.22
CA GLY A 59 39.02 62.86 40.25
C GLY A 59 40.17 62.03 39.66
N THR A 60 40.62 61.02 40.38
CA THR A 60 41.71 60.11 39.98
C THR A 60 41.31 58.64 40.01
N GLU A 61 40.21 58.31 40.67
CA GLU A 61 39.71 56.95 40.77
C GLU A 61 38.78 56.61 39.59
N GLU A 62 38.72 55.32 39.25
CA GLU A 62 37.85 54.86 38.16
C GLU A 62 36.37 54.90 38.53
N HIS A 63 36.04 54.83 39.82
CA HIS A 63 34.67 54.73 40.33
C HIS A 63 34.46 55.63 41.53
N TYR A 64 33.36 56.38 41.53
CA TYR A 64 32.93 57.22 42.63
C TYR A 64 31.47 56.94 43.00
N THR A 65 31.15 57.00 44.29
CA THR A 65 29.79 56.91 44.82
C THR A 65 29.38 58.24 45.40
N ILE A 66 28.25 58.77 44.96
CA ILE A 66 27.57 59.97 45.45
C ILE A 66 26.42 59.50 46.35
N GLN A 67 26.55 59.72 47.66
CA GLN A 67 25.57 59.33 48.66
C GLN A 67 24.74 60.51 49.14
N PHE A 68 23.46 60.29 49.39
CA PHE A 68 22.53 61.31 49.91
C PHE A 68 21.32 60.70 50.61
N ASP A 69 20.73 61.47 51.53
CA ASP A 69 19.45 61.19 52.17
C ASP A 69 18.55 62.42 52.00
N GLY A 70 17.41 62.28 51.32
CA GLY A 70 16.52 63.39 50.96
C GLY A 70 16.40 63.67 49.44
N LEU A 71 15.85 64.84 49.08
CA LEU A 71 15.53 65.21 47.70
C LEU A 71 16.69 65.93 46.99
N LEU A 72 17.22 65.31 45.93
CA LEU A 72 18.11 65.95 44.96
C LEU A 72 17.34 66.26 43.65
N ASP A 73 16.94 67.51 43.47
CA ASP A 73 16.22 67.97 42.27
C ASP A 73 17.15 68.64 41.25
N LEU A 74 17.41 67.94 40.15
CA LEU A 74 18.21 68.41 39.01
C LEU A 74 17.33 68.78 37.80
N SER A 75 16.00 68.73 37.91
CA SER A 75 15.08 68.84 36.77
C SER A 75 15.20 70.16 36.00
N GLN A 76 15.54 71.27 36.68
CA GLN A 76 15.72 72.60 36.10
C GLN A 76 17.18 72.93 35.77
N THR A 77 18.07 71.93 35.69
CA THR A 77 19.51 72.12 35.49
C THR A 77 19.99 71.70 34.09
N THR A 78 21.18 72.19 33.70
CA THR A 78 21.86 71.85 32.44
C THR A 78 22.81 70.66 32.55
N VAL A 79 22.86 69.97 33.71
CA VAL A 79 23.84 68.88 33.94
C VAL A 79 23.59 67.64 33.06
N GLY A 80 22.40 67.56 32.46
CA GLY A 80 21.99 66.47 31.59
C GLY A 80 22.41 66.63 30.13
N ILE A 81 22.99 67.75 29.67
CA ILE A 81 23.27 67.96 28.22
C ILE A 81 24.33 66.99 27.65
N ASN A 82 24.17 66.61 26.38
CA ASN A 82 25.11 65.76 25.63
C ASN A 82 26.28 66.57 25.03
N GLU A 83 27.12 67.17 25.88
CA GLU A 83 28.27 67.95 25.41
C GLU A 83 29.51 67.73 26.29
N LYS A 84 30.56 67.10 25.73
CA LYS A 84 31.83 66.93 26.43
C LYS A 84 32.69 68.20 26.33
N ARG A 85 32.99 68.82 27.47
CA ARG A 85 33.86 70.01 27.57
C ARG A 85 35.14 69.68 28.32
N THR A 86 36.30 70.09 27.79
CA THR A 86 37.61 69.77 28.36
C THR A 86 37.97 70.58 29.61
N ASN A 87 37.35 71.74 29.83
CA ASN A 87 37.51 72.59 31.01
C ASN A 87 36.15 73.16 31.40
N PRO A 88 35.28 72.36 32.05
CA PRO A 88 33.95 72.82 32.44
C PRO A 88 34.02 73.91 33.50
N THR A 89 32.99 74.75 33.56
CA THR A 89 32.72 75.71 34.63
C THR A 89 31.48 75.26 35.41
N LEU A 90 31.19 75.88 36.55
CA LEU A 90 29.99 75.57 37.34
C LEU A 90 28.67 75.69 36.53
N GLU A 91 28.62 76.59 35.54
CA GLU A 91 27.45 76.76 34.65
C GLU A 91 27.36 75.72 33.53
N THR A 92 28.49 75.11 33.18
CA THR A 92 28.64 74.29 31.96
C THR A 92 29.01 72.84 32.22
N ILE A 93 29.29 72.50 33.48
CA ILE A 93 29.52 71.13 33.95
C ILE A 93 28.27 70.28 33.74
N ASN A 94 28.50 69.07 33.24
CA ASN A 94 27.49 68.06 32.98
C ASN A 94 28.09 66.66 33.15
N PHE A 95 27.25 65.63 33.08
CA PHE A 95 27.70 64.25 33.25
C PHE A 95 28.76 63.82 32.23
N SER A 96 28.66 64.27 30.98
CA SER A 96 29.61 63.94 29.90
C SER A 96 31.02 64.54 30.10
N CYS A 97 31.18 65.48 31.03
CA CYS A 97 32.48 66.05 31.40
C CYS A 97 33.26 65.19 32.42
N VAL A 98 32.60 64.22 33.07
CA VAL A 98 33.21 63.34 34.07
C VAL A 98 33.49 61.97 33.46
N SER A 99 34.75 61.55 33.46
CA SER A 99 35.16 60.26 32.86
C SER A 99 35.10 59.07 33.82
N ALA A 100 35.01 59.31 35.13
CA ALA A 100 34.92 58.25 36.12
C ALA A 100 33.48 57.73 36.22
N ASN A 101 33.33 56.43 36.48
CA ASN A 101 32.03 55.79 36.65
C ASN A 101 31.36 56.29 37.93
N LEU A 102 30.04 56.55 37.86
CA LEU A 102 29.30 57.17 38.95
C LEU A 102 28.25 56.21 39.53
N SER A 103 28.21 56.11 40.85
CA SER A 103 27.13 55.45 41.59
C SER A 103 26.33 56.48 42.39
N PHE A 104 25.03 56.60 42.14
CA PHE A 104 24.09 57.39 42.92
C PHE A 104 23.44 56.50 43.96
N LYS A 105 23.70 56.72 45.24
CA LYS A 105 23.23 55.83 46.30
C LYS A 105 22.43 56.57 47.36
N GLY A 106 21.17 56.21 47.53
CA GLY A 106 20.37 56.61 48.69
C GLY A 106 20.81 55.86 49.94
N ILE A 107 20.97 56.55 51.06
CA ILE A 107 21.32 55.93 52.35
C ILE A 107 20.14 55.86 53.33
N GLY A 108 19.02 56.52 53.03
CA GLY A 108 17.77 56.48 53.79
C GLY A 108 16.53 56.37 52.90
N THR A 109 15.35 56.17 53.51
CA THR A 109 14.08 55.93 52.79
C THR A 109 13.51 57.16 52.09
N GLU A 110 14.06 58.35 52.35
CA GLU A 110 13.61 59.62 51.77
C GLU A 110 14.45 60.05 50.55
N ALA A 111 15.44 59.26 50.14
CA ALA A 111 16.29 59.56 48.98
C ALA A 111 15.49 59.60 47.66
N GLN A 112 15.41 60.78 47.04
CA GLN A 112 14.74 61.01 45.76
C GLN A 112 15.67 61.76 44.79
N LEU A 113 15.75 61.30 43.55
CA LEU A 113 16.54 61.91 42.47
C LEU A 113 15.64 62.32 41.32
N PHE A 114 15.59 63.62 41.01
CA PHE A 114 14.88 64.15 39.84
C PHE A 114 15.91 64.57 38.81
N LEU A 115 15.90 63.93 37.64
CA LEU A 115 16.80 64.24 36.53
C LEU A 115 16.21 65.30 35.60
N PRO A 116 17.06 66.02 34.83
CA PRO A 116 16.61 66.84 33.70
C PRO A 116 15.72 66.05 32.74
N ASN A 117 14.91 66.77 31.95
CA ASN A 117 14.00 66.16 30.96
C ASN A 117 14.75 65.22 30.00
N ASP A 118 15.90 65.65 29.48
CA ASP A 118 16.84 64.82 28.72
C ASP A 118 18.15 64.75 29.50
N CYS A 119 18.56 63.54 29.89
CA CYS A 119 19.75 63.34 30.72
C CYS A 119 20.71 62.34 30.09
N PHE A 120 21.89 62.81 29.66
CA PHE A 120 22.92 62.01 28.99
C PHE A 120 24.09 61.70 29.93
N PHE A 121 24.38 60.42 30.14
CA PHE A 121 25.51 59.94 30.94
C PHE A 121 26.66 59.52 29.99
N GLY A 122 27.85 60.12 30.15
CA GLY A 122 29.05 59.81 29.33
C GLY A 122 30.01 58.80 29.97
N GLN A 123 29.51 57.98 30.90
CA GLN A 123 30.23 57.04 31.74
C GLN A 123 29.28 55.96 32.27
N ASP A 124 29.81 54.85 32.80
CA ASP A 124 28.95 53.86 33.43
C ASP A 124 28.31 54.45 34.69
N SER A 125 27.01 54.27 34.81
CA SER A 125 26.19 54.89 35.85
C SER A 125 25.35 53.83 36.59
N HIS A 126 25.43 53.84 37.91
CA HIS A 126 24.70 52.93 38.79
C HIS A 126 23.79 53.73 39.72
N PHE A 127 22.50 53.45 39.71
CA PHE A 127 21.51 54.02 40.62
C PHE A 127 21.15 52.95 41.64
N ASN A 128 21.27 53.26 42.94
CA ASN A 128 21.09 52.29 44.02
C ASN A 128 20.24 52.85 45.16
N SER A 129 19.25 52.08 45.63
CA SER A 129 18.49 52.36 46.87
C SER A 129 17.86 53.77 46.93
N LEU A 130 17.20 54.20 45.84
CA LEU A 130 16.60 55.55 45.74
C LEU A 130 15.29 55.56 44.95
N SER A 131 14.51 56.64 45.08
CA SER A 131 13.37 56.92 44.19
C SER A 131 13.80 57.80 43.01
N LEU A 132 13.59 57.35 41.78
CA LEU A 132 14.04 58.03 40.56
C LEU A 132 12.85 58.67 39.81
N GLN A 133 13.00 59.94 39.43
CA GLN A 133 12.12 60.65 38.50
C GLN A 133 12.94 61.16 37.31
N ALA A 134 12.71 60.60 36.14
CA ALA A 134 13.32 61.06 34.89
C ALA A 134 12.32 60.95 33.74
N ALA A 135 12.34 61.89 32.79
CA ALA A 135 11.51 61.76 31.59
C ALA A 135 12.26 60.93 30.54
N LYS A 136 13.51 61.30 30.23
CA LYS A 136 14.40 60.54 29.34
C LYS A 136 15.81 60.41 29.90
N ILE A 137 16.36 59.19 29.83
CA ILE A 137 17.73 58.85 30.21
C ILE A 137 18.47 58.28 28.99
N TYR A 138 19.68 58.74 28.73
CA TYR A 138 20.58 58.24 27.70
C TYR A 138 21.87 57.75 28.35
N GLY A 139 22.21 56.49 28.14
CA GLY A 139 23.48 55.90 28.57
C GLY A 139 24.66 56.29 27.69
N ASN A 140 24.40 56.92 26.53
CA ASN A 140 25.41 57.42 25.59
C ASN A 140 26.50 56.38 25.26
N GLY A 141 26.14 55.09 25.18
CA GLY A 141 27.07 54.00 24.84
C GLY A 141 27.68 53.25 26.03
N HIS A 142 27.33 53.67 27.25
CA HIS A 142 27.82 53.13 28.51
C HIS A 142 26.77 52.30 29.26
N GLN A 143 27.16 51.72 30.40
CA GLN A 143 26.26 50.94 31.24
C GLN A 143 25.33 51.82 32.09
N LEU A 144 24.05 51.49 32.12
CA LEU A 144 23.06 51.98 33.08
C LEU A 144 22.60 50.82 33.95
N PHE A 145 22.90 50.88 35.25
CA PHE A 145 22.47 49.87 36.21
C PHE A 145 21.49 50.47 37.22
N PHE A 146 20.28 49.94 37.28
CA PHE A 146 19.25 50.31 38.23
C PHE A 146 19.08 49.17 39.25
N GLU A 147 19.45 49.44 40.50
CA GLU A 147 19.38 48.50 41.61
C GLU A 147 18.56 49.06 42.77
N ASP A 148 17.57 48.31 43.29
CA ASP A 148 16.74 48.75 44.43
C ASP A 148 16.08 50.13 44.23
N ILE A 149 15.50 50.34 43.04
CA ILE A 149 14.91 51.63 42.63
C ILE A 149 13.40 51.66 42.85
N GLY A 150 12.91 52.73 43.47
CA GLY A 150 11.49 53.13 43.45
C GLY A 150 11.19 54.08 42.28
N HIS A 151 10.06 53.91 41.61
CA HIS A 151 9.68 54.75 40.46
C HIS A 151 8.17 55.03 40.44
N THR A 152 7.73 56.21 40.01
CA THR A 152 6.30 56.57 40.02
C THR A 152 5.77 57.20 38.73
N GLN A 153 6.61 57.50 37.72
CA GLN A 153 6.17 58.12 36.46
C GLN A 153 6.44 57.23 35.25
N THR A 154 6.35 57.77 34.03
CA THR A 154 6.77 57.09 32.81
C THR A 154 8.14 57.60 32.38
N THR A 155 9.10 56.70 32.17
CA THR A 155 10.48 57.02 31.77
C THR A 155 10.85 56.35 30.46
N ARG A 156 11.49 57.09 29.55
CA ARG A 156 12.20 56.51 28.41
C ARG A 156 13.67 56.34 28.74
N VAL A 157 14.22 55.16 28.49
CA VAL A 157 15.65 54.89 28.67
C VAL A 157 16.25 54.39 27.36
N PHE A 158 17.35 55.02 26.95
CA PHE A 158 18.14 54.66 25.79
C PHE A 158 19.52 54.23 26.25
N GLY A 159 19.99 53.06 25.83
CA GLY A 159 21.37 52.66 26.08
C GLY A 159 22.35 53.53 25.29
N GLY A 160 21.95 53.90 24.07
CA GLY A 160 22.68 54.79 23.19
C GLY A 160 22.36 56.27 23.40
N SER A 161 22.36 57.03 22.30
CA SER A 161 22.18 58.47 22.25
C SER A 161 21.08 58.89 21.26
N ASN A 162 20.94 60.19 21.02
CA ASN A 162 20.07 60.75 19.98
C ASN A 162 20.83 61.12 18.69
N CYS A 163 22.08 60.69 18.57
CA CYS A 163 22.97 60.93 17.44
C CYS A 163 23.91 59.73 17.21
N ASP A 164 24.77 59.82 16.19
CA ASP A 164 25.78 58.81 15.90
C ASP A 164 26.72 58.61 17.09
N LEU A 165 26.99 57.35 17.42
CA LEU A 165 27.69 56.95 18.63
C LEU A 165 28.50 55.66 18.42
N VAL A 166 29.61 55.52 19.13
CA VAL A 166 30.39 54.28 19.23
C VAL A 166 30.37 53.79 20.67
N GLY A 167 29.96 52.54 20.92
CA GLY A 167 29.89 51.98 22.27
C GLY A 167 29.07 50.69 22.34
N ASN A 168 29.20 49.97 23.46
CA ASN A 168 28.46 48.73 23.73
C ASN A 168 27.55 48.96 24.95
N PRO A 169 26.44 49.71 24.79
CA PRO A 169 25.63 50.10 25.92
C PRO A 169 24.98 48.90 26.59
N LYS A 170 24.82 48.97 27.92
CA LYS A 170 24.21 47.91 28.71
C LYS A 170 23.22 48.47 29.71
N ILE A 171 21.97 48.05 29.64
CA ILE A 171 20.92 48.46 30.60
C ILE A 171 20.59 47.27 31.49
N ILE A 172 20.61 47.45 32.81
CA ILE A 172 20.32 46.40 33.79
C ILE A 172 19.28 46.90 34.80
N PHE A 173 18.20 46.13 34.97
CA PHE A 173 17.19 46.34 36.01
C PHE A 173 17.22 45.21 37.03
N GLN A 174 17.49 45.53 38.30
CA GLN A 174 17.54 44.59 39.40
C GLN A 174 16.77 45.16 40.61
N ARG A 175 15.71 44.48 41.05
CA ARG A 175 14.86 44.90 42.17
C ARG A 175 14.28 46.31 41.98
N VAL A 176 13.81 46.62 40.77
CA VAL A 176 13.16 47.90 40.45
C VAL A 176 11.64 47.79 40.64
N THR A 177 11.01 48.76 41.30
CA THR A 177 9.57 48.73 41.62
C THR A 177 8.86 50.03 41.24
N GLY A 178 7.74 49.91 40.54
CA GLY A 178 6.81 51.00 40.23
C GLY A 178 7.08 51.72 38.90
N GLY A 179 6.20 52.68 38.60
CA GLY A 179 6.18 53.48 37.37
C GLY A 179 6.01 52.65 36.10
N SER A 180 6.24 53.27 34.94
CA SER A 180 6.20 52.62 33.63
C SER A 180 7.43 52.95 32.81
N TRP A 181 7.91 51.98 32.03
CA TRP A 181 9.18 52.10 31.30
C TRP A 181 8.99 51.88 29.79
N GLU A 182 9.63 52.75 29.02
CA GLU A 182 9.92 52.53 27.60
C GLU A 182 11.44 52.36 27.45
N ILE A 183 11.87 51.16 27.09
CA ILE A 183 13.28 50.75 27.12
C ILE A 183 13.77 50.55 25.69
N PHE A 184 14.89 51.20 25.34
CA PHE A 184 15.54 51.08 24.05
C PHE A 184 17.02 50.76 24.29
N GLY A 185 17.48 49.56 23.92
CA GLY A 185 18.89 49.19 24.12
C GLY A 185 19.84 50.03 23.26
N GLY A 186 19.38 50.44 22.07
CA GLY A 186 20.12 51.26 21.11
C GLY A 186 19.89 52.77 21.25
N ASN A 187 19.99 53.46 20.11
CA ASN A 187 19.81 54.91 20.00
C ASN A 187 18.33 55.31 19.92
N GLU A 188 18.04 56.57 20.22
CA GLU A 188 16.78 57.21 19.81
C GLU A 188 16.78 57.45 18.29
N ALA A 189 17.90 57.93 17.74
CA ALA A 189 18.14 58.15 16.32
C ALA A 189 19.65 58.10 15.99
N GLY A 190 20.01 57.95 14.71
CA GLY A 190 21.40 57.89 14.24
C GLY A 190 22.00 56.47 14.23
N THR A 191 23.31 56.37 14.09
CA THR A 191 24.07 55.11 13.97
C THR A 191 24.78 54.77 15.27
N LEU A 192 24.46 53.63 15.88
CA LEU A 192 25.23 53.01 16.96
C LEU A 192 26.23 52.01 16.36
N THR A 193 27.53 52.26 16.54
CA THR A 193 28.58 51.30 16.23
C THR A 193 28.97 50.53 17.47
N GLY A 194 28.43 49.32 17.61
CA GLY A 194 28.60 48.42 18.74
C GLY A 194 27.32 47.65 19.08
N SER A 195 27.38 46.84 20.13
CA SER A 195 26.35 45.85 20.45
C SER A 195 25.59 46.21 21.74
N PRO A 196 24.30 46.62 21.67
CA PRO A 196 23.50 46.89 22.86
C PRO A 196 23.04 45.63 23.59
N THR A 197 23.00 45.70 24.93
CA THR A 197 22.49 44.64 25.81
C THR A 197 21.48 45.17 26.82
N THR A 198 20.30 44.56 26.90
CA THR A 198 19.26 44.91 27.88
C THR A 198 18.94 43.72 28.78
N GLN A 199 19.01 43.88 30.10
CA GLN A 199 18.73 42.83 31.09
C GLN A 199 17.67 43.27 32.10
N VAL A 200 16.55 42.57 32.13
CA VAL A 200 15.51 42.70 33.17
C VAL A 200 15.62 41.50 34.10
N LEU A 201 16.39 41.66 35.17
CA LEU A 201 16.68 40.59 36.12
C LEU A 201 15.59 40.45 37.18
N ASP A 202 15.08 41.58 37.68
CA ASP A 202 13.90 41.64 38.57
C ASP A 202 13.28 43.04 38.52
N LEU A 203 12.10 43.16 37.92
CA LEU A 203 11.33 44.41 37.82
C LEU A 203 9.86 44.15 38.18
N THR A 204 9.27 45.00 39.01
CA THR A 204 7.84 44.99 39.35
C THR A 204 7.19 46.28 38.86
N GLY A 205 6.35 46.18 37.83
CA GLY A 205 5.79 47.34 37.11
C GLY A 205 5.55 47.03 35.64
N ASP A 206 4.97 47.98 34.90
CA ASP A 206 4.62 47.79 33.49
C ASP A 206 5.70 48.37 32.56
N VAL A 207 6.10 47.57 31.57
CA VAL A 207 6.95 47.98 30.45
C VAL A 207 6.06 48.14 29.23
N THR A 208 5.73 49.38 28.88
CA THR A 208 4.84 49.68 27.75
C THR A 208 5.51 49.38 26.41
N GLN A 209 6.82 49.55 26.34
CA GLN A 209 7.62 49.27 25.17
C GLN A 209 9.04 48.83 25.53
N LEU A 210 9.51 47.75 24.91
CA LEU A 210 10.91 47.33 24.98
C LEU A 210 11.41 47.06 23.56
N CYS A 211 12.37 47.87 23.12
CA CYS A 211 13.16 47.64 21.92
C CYS A 211 14.57 47.18 22.31
N GLY A 212 14.98 45.99 21.88
CA GLY A 212 16.35 45.54 22.12
C GLY A 212 17.36 46.45 21.41
N GLY A 213 17.01 46.88 20.19
CA GLY A 213 17.77 47.84 19.41
C GLY A 213 17.29 49.29 19.58
N SER A 214 17.34 50.04 18.49
CA SER A 214 17.06 51.49 18.47
C SER A 214 15.56 51.79 18.29
N LEU A 215 15.16 53.03 18.63
CA LEU A 215 13.85 53.54 18.24
C LEU A 215 13.78 53.75 16.72
N THR A 216 14.71 54.53 16.16
CA THR A 216 15.01 54.62 14.72
C THR A 216 16.52 54.60 14.46
N GLY A 217 16.94 54.49 13.19
CA GLY A 217 18.34 54.52 12.79
C GLY A 217 19.01 53.14 12.72
N LYS A 218 20.34 53.10 12.89
CA LYS A 218 21.18 51.95 12.52
C LYS A 218 22.00 51.42 13.69
N ILE A 219 22.15 50.10 13.77
CA ILE A 219 23.05 49.39 14.68
C ILE A 219 24.02 48.54 13.84
N LEU A 220 25.30 48.86 13.98
CA LEU A 220 26.41 48.10 13.42
C LEU A 220 26.96 47.13 14.48
N GLY A 221 26.16 46.12 14.83
CA GLY A 221 26.47 45.18 15.91
C GLY A 221 25.33 44.22 16.21
N ASP A 222 25.53 43.38 17.22
CA ASP A 222 24.54 42.42 17.71
C ASP A 222 23.63 43.07 18.75
N VAL A 223 22.38 42.63 18.83
CA VAL A 223 21.40 43.09 19.82
C VAL A 223 21.06 41.94 20.75
N THR A 224 21.15 42.14 22.06
CA THR A 224 20.78 41.11 23.05
C THR A 224 19.81 41.65 24.09
N THR A 225 18.71 40.93 24.29
CA THR A 225 17.77 41.21 25.39
C THR A 225 17.52 39.96 26.22
N GLU A 226 17.57 40.12 27.54
CA GLU A 226 17.29 39.07 28.52
C GLU A 226 16.24 39.53 29.53
N ILE A 227 15.18 38.73 29.72
CA ILE A 227 14.15 38.95 30.74
C ILE A 227 14.07 37.68 31.59
N ARG A 228 14.43 37.79 32.88
CA ARG A 228 14.37 36.68 33.86
C ARG A 228 13.20 36.79 34.82
N ARG A 229 12.82 38.00 35.19
CA ARG A 229 11.72 38.24 36.13
C ARG A 229 11.12 39.63 35.93
N LEU A 230 9.91 39.66 35.39
CA LEU A 230 9.08 40.85 35.27
C LEU A 230 7.74 40.56 35.95
N ASN A 231 7.46 41.19 37.09
CA ASN A 231 6.17 41.12 37.78
C ASN A 231 5.28 42.26 37.25
N GLY A 232 4.72 42.08 36.05
CA GLY A 232 3.91 43.09 35.37
C GLY A 232 3.72 42.80 33.89
N THR A 233 3.24 43.79 33.15
CA THR A 233 2.94 43.65 31.72
C THR A 233 4.08 44.16 30.85
N LEU A 234 4.50 43.36 29.86
CA LEU A 234 5.28 43.84 28.71
C LEU A 234 4.33 44.01 27.52
N THR A 235 3.93 45.24 27.23
CA THR A 235 2.86 45.51 26.25
C THR A 235 3.34 45.34 24.82
N ASN A 236 4.50 45.90 24.46
CA ASN A 236 5.08 45.76 23.13
C ASN A 236 6.58 45.45 23.21
N TYR A 237 7.00 44.43 22.48
CA TYR A 237 8.39 44.04 22.35
C TYR A 237 8.83 44.01 20.88
N PHE A 238 9.97 44.63 20.58
CA PHE A 238 10.61 44.60 19.26
C PHE A 238 12.11 44.34 19.41
N GLY A 239 12.59 43.16 19.03
CA GLY A 239 13.99 42.76 19.25
C GLY A 239 15.00 43.71 18.58
N GLY A 240 14.81 44.04 17.31
CA GLY A 240 15.71 44.89 16.51
C GLY A 240 15.45 46.38 16.60
N GLY A 241 14.21 46.80 16.89
CA GLY A 241 13.82 48.21 16.98
C GLY A 241 12.40 48.48 16.48
N LEU A 242 11.94 49.73 16.64
CA LEU A 242 10.60 50.14 16.21
C LEU A 242 10.60 50.45 14.71
N GLY A 243 11.24 51.54 14.30
CA GLY A 243 11.24 52.01 12.91
C GLY A 243 9.86 52.44 12.39
N ALA A 244 9.84 52.96 11.17
CA ALA A 244 8.62 53.30 10.43
C ALA A 244 8.78 52.98 8.94
N GLU A 245 7.68 52.91 8.18
CA GLU A 245 7.68 52.57 6.74
C GLU A 245 8.64 53.44 5.89
N GLY A 246 8.76 54.72 6.21
CA GLY A 246 9.69 55.65 5.55
C GLY A 246 11.06 55.81 6.22
N ASP A 247 11.24 55.27 7.42
CA ASP A 247 12.47 55.35 8.21
C ASP A 247 12.71 54.02 8.94
N PRO A 248 13.07 52.94 8.20
CA PRO A 248 13.24 51.62 8.77
C PRO A 248 14.50 51.57 9.64
N VAL A 249 14.45 50.80 10.72
CA VAL A 249 15.67 50.51 11.50
C VAL A 249 16.56 49.53 10.75
N GLU A 250 17.89 49.67 10.87
CA GLU A 250 18.85 48.71 10.30
C GLU A 250 19.69 48.08 11.42
N VAL A 251 19.71 46.75 11.51
CA VAL A 251 20.58 45.99 12.42
C VAL A 251 21.41 45.03 11.58
N THR A 252 22.74 45.21 11.54
CA THR A 252 23.60 44.36 10.69
C THR A 252 24.01 43.05 11.36
N GLY A 253 23.99 43.01 12.69
CA GLY A 253 24.32 41.82 13.47
C GLY A 253 23.10 40.96 13.81
N ARG A 254 23.31 39.98 14.68
CA ARG A 254 22.29 39.05 15.17
C ARG A 254 21.44 39.68 16.26
N ILE A 255 20.15 39.39 16.26
CA ILE A 255 19.22 39.74 17.33
C ILE A 255 18.96 38.50 18.20
N ASN A 256 19.28 38.57 19.49
CA ASN A 256 19.07 37.51 20.47
C ASN A 256 18.05 37.93 21.53
N ASN A 257 16.88 37.30 21.52
CA ASN A 257 15.79 37.55 22.44
C ASN A 257 15.66 36.36 23.41
N GLN A 258 15.90 36.59 24.71
CA GLN A 258 15.79 35.56 25.75
C GLN A 258 14.77 35.97 26.82
N LEU A 259 13.55 35.48 26.70
CA LEU A 259 12.46 35.75 27.62
C LEU A 259 12.18 34.48 28.43
N ILE A 260 12.95 34.28 29.50
CA ILE A 260 12.88 33.09 30.38
C ILE A 260 12.37 33.54 31.74
N SER A 261 11.06 33.74 31.84
CA SER A 261 10.47 34.34 33.04
C SER A 261 10.31 33.33 34.17
N SER A 262 10.70 33.72 35.37
CA SER A 262 10.42 33.02 36.63
C SER A 262 9.18 33.55 37.37
N SER A 263 8.52 34.58 36.83
CA SER A 263 7.35 35.22 37.45
C SER A 263 6.04 34.72 36.86
N ALA A 264 5.09 34.33 37.71
CA ALA A 264 3.72 34.02 37.30
C ALA A 264 2.89 35.27 36.92
N ASP A 265 3.31 36.45 37.40
CA ASP A 265 2.62 37.72 37.13
C ASP A 265 3.01 38.33 35.77
N PHE A 266 4.11 37.84 35.18
CA PHE A 266 4.57 38.27 33.86
C PHE A 266 3.47 38.09 32.81
N SER A 267 3.10 39.18 32.14
CA SER A 267 2.09 39.16 31.08
C SER A 267 2.67 39.72 29.78
N LEU A 268 2.73 38.92 28.72
CA LEU A 268 3.29 39.31 27.42
C LEU A 268 2.19 39.76 26.45
N GLY A 269 2.33 40.97 25.92
CA GLY A 269 1.50 41.57 24.87
C GLY A 269 1.95 41.18 23.46
N ASN A 270 2.29 42.19 22.65
CA ASN A 270 2.86 42.01 21.32
C ASN A 270 4.34 41.64 21.41
N PHE A 271 4.76 40.67 20.61
CA PHE A 271 6.15 40.29 20.48
C PHE A 271 6.54 40.24 19.01
N VAL A 272 7.63 40.93 18.66
CA VAL A 272 8.26 40.92 17.36
C VAL A 272 9.74 40.61 17.56
N GLY A 273 10.20 39.45 17.10
CA GLY A 273 11.59 39.02 17.30
C GLY A 273 12.60 39.91 16.56
N GLY A 274 12.21 40.45 15.41
CA GLY A 274 12.93 41.44 14.62
C GLY A 274 12.49 42.86 14.92
N ALA A 275 12.18 43.64 13.88
CA ALA A 275 11.75 45.03 14.00
C ALA A 275 10.27 45.23 13.63
N ALA A 276 9.68 46.36 14.01
CA ALA A 276 8.38 46.74 13.44
C ALA A 276 8.54 47.05 11.94
N PHE A 277 9.44 47.97 11.60
CA PHE A 277 9.87 48.24 10.22
C PHE A 277 11.38 48.27 10.14
N GLY A 278 12.01 47.31 9.44
CA GLY A 278 13.47 47.28 9.43
C GLY A 278 14.16 46.34 8.46
N LYS A 279 15.48 46.48 8.40
CA LYS A 279 16.42 45.53 7.79
C LYS A 279 17.28 44.94 8.89
N THR A 280 17.22 43.64 9.08
CA THR A 280 17.87 42.96 10.22
C THR A 280 18.75 41.81 9.78
N GLY A 281 19.76 41.47 10.58
CA GLY A 281 20.48 40.20 10.49
C GLY A 281 19.66 39.03 11.06
N PRO A 282 20.30 37.89 11.38
CA PRO A 282 19.61 36.71 11.89
C PRO A 282 18.92 36.97 13.23
N ILE A 283 17.76 36.34 13.45
CA ILE A 283 16.95 36.49 14.68
C ILE A 283 16.88 35.16 15.42
N ASN A 284 17.22 35.18 16.70
CA ASN A 284 17.12 34.06 17.62
C ASN A 284 16.20 34.42 18.78
N THR A 285 15.12 33.67 18.94
CA THR A 285 14.14 33.87 20.01
C THR A 285 13.99 32.62 20.87
N LEU A 286 14.16 32.78 22.17
CA LEU A 286 13.81 31.79 23.19
C LEU A 286 12.79 32.40 24.16
N LEU A 287 11.60 31.83 24.22
CA LEU A 287 10.53 32.21 25.14
C LEU A 287 10.12 30.99 25.97
N SER A 288 10.28 31.07 27.30
CA SER A 288 9.91 29.98 28.21
C SER A 288 9.67 30.46 29.64
N GLY A 289 9.26 29.53 30.51
CA GLY A 289 9.06 29.78 31.93
C GLY A 289 7.63 30.18 32.29
N ALA A 290 7.46 30.78 33.48
CA ALA A 290 6.16 31.16 34.02
C ALA A 290 5.66 32.50 33.46
N GLY A 291 4.35 32.71 33.47
CA GLY A 291 3.72 33.97 33.08
C GLY A 291 2.38 33.76 32.40
N GLY A 292 2.06 34.59 31.42
CA GLY A 292 0.86 34.48 30.61
C GLY A 292 0.87 35.46 29.45
N PHE A 293 -0.16 35.37 28.62
CA PHE A 293 -0.44 36.36 27.59
C PHE A 293 -1.48 37.37 28.10
N THR A 294 -1.37 38.63 27.64
CA THR A 294 -2.46 39.62 27.81
C THR A 294 -3.68 39.26 26.94
N GLU A 295 -4.77 40.02 26.99
CA GLU A 295 -5.98 39.72 26.19
C GLU A 295 -5.78 39.90 24.68
N ALA A 296 -4.91 40.82 24.26
CA ALA A 296 -4.66 41.14 22.86
C ALA A 296 -3.17 41.07 22.52
N GLY A 297 -2.86 40.62 21.30
CA GLY A 297 -1.52 40.67 20.73
C GLY A 297 -1.22 39.52 19.78
N ILE A 298 0.00 39.53 19.24
CA ILE A 298 0.54 38.54 18.31
C ILE A 298 2.00 38.23 18.66
N LEU A 299 2.44 37.00 18.37
CA LEU A 299 3.85 36.61 18.42
C LEU A 299 4.37 36.47 16.98
N ILE A 300 5.38 37.26 16.64
CA ILE A 300 6.04 37.26 15.33
C ILE A 300 7.52 36.89 15.55
N GLY A 301 7.99 35.82 14.93
CA GLY A 301 9.38 35.37 14.99
C GLY A 301 10.33 36.32 14.24
N GLY A 302 9.89 36.83 13.09
CA GLY A 302 10.58 37.85 12.30
C GLY A 302 10.15 39.28 12.64
N SER A 303 9.90 40.08 11.59
CA SER A 303 9.53 41.51 11.67
C SER A 303 8.05 41.72 11.32
N GLN A 304 7.46 42.88 11.64
CA GLN A 304 6.12 43.18 11.08
C GLN A 304 6.22 43.40 9.57
N THR A 305 7.15 44.28 9.17
CA THR A 305 7.54 44.53 7.78
C THR A 305 9.05 44.67 7.70
N GLY A 306 9.71 44.03 6.74
CA GLY A 306 11.15 44.25 6.59
C GLY A 306 11.96 43.12 5.96
N GLU A 307 13.24 43.38 5.77
CA GLU A 307 14.18 42.38 5.25
C GLU A 307 14.97 41.71 6.37
N ILE A 308 15.17 40.40 6.28
CA ILE A 308 15.93 39.61 7.25
C ILE A 308 17.03 38.86 6.50
N TYR A 309 18.28 39.09 6.87
CA TYR A 309 19.45 38.53 6.22
C TYR A 309 20.13 37.49 7.11
N GLY A 310 19.85 36.22 6.84
CA GLY A 310 20.57 35.05 7.35
C GLY A 310 21.48 34.45 6.27
N GLN A 311 22.53 33.72 6.70
CA GLN A 311 23.30 32.88 5.78
C GLN A 311 22.59 31.54 5.60
N GLU A 312 22.72 30.64 6.58
CA GLU A 312 22.06 29.33 6.59
C GLU A 312 20.71 29.38 7.32
N SER A 313 20.60 30.18 8.39
CA SER A 313 19.36 30.39 9.16
C SER A 313 19.12 31.88 9.34
N ALA A 314 17.91 32.32 8.99
CA ALA A 314 17.44 33.69 9.15
C ALA A 314 16.68 33.88 10.47
N ILE A 315 15.85 32.90 10.83
CA ILE A 315 14.98 32.98 12.02
C ILE A 315 15.00 31.63 12.73
N THR A 316 15.33 31.63 14.02
CA THR A 316 15.15 30.49 14.92
C THR A 316 14.29 30.90 16.10
N THR A 317 13.13 30.26 16.26
CA THR A 317 12.18 30.53 17.34
C THR A 317 11.88 29.28 18.14
N GLN A 318 12.14 29.34 19.45
CA GLN A 318 11.79 28.30 20.41
C GLN A 318 10.86 28.86 21.48
N ILE A 319 9.66 28.27 21.58
CA ILE A 319 8.63 28.70 22.51
C ILE A 319 8.17 27.51 23.36
N ASP A 320 8.19 27.66 24.68
CA ASP A 320 7.59 26.72 25.64
C ASP A 320 6.69 27.48 26.62
N THR A 321 5.38 27.41 26.40
CA THR A 321 4.38 28.09 27.22
C THR A 321 3.64 27.14 28.17
N ARG A 322 4.17 25.95 28.45
CA ARG A 322 3.51 24.97 29.34
C ARG A 322 3.24 25.49 30.74
N GLN A 323 4.05 26.43 31.22
CA GLN A 323 3.95 27.02 32.56
C GLN A 323 3.17 28.36 32.56
N PHE A 324 2.64 28.78 31.42
CA PHE A 324 1.80 29.98 31.36
C PHE A 324 0.45 29.68 32.00
N GLN A 325 -0.05 30.63 32.80
CA GLN A 325 -1.27 30.48 33.60
C GLN A 325 -2.50 31.11 32.94
N LYS A 326 -2.32 31.94 31.91
CA LYS A 326 -3.42 32.66 31.24
C LYS A 326 -3.10 33.07 29.80
N GLY A 327 -4.15 33.28 29.03
CA GLY A 327 -4.16 33.89 27.70
C GLY A 327 -3.82 32.94 26.55
N GLU A 328 -4.01 33.43 25.33
CA GLU A 328 -3.78 32.71 24.07
C GLU A 328 -3.23 33.66 22.99
N ARG A 329 -2.53 33.12 21.99
CA ARG A 329 -1.91 33.91 20.90
C ARG A 329 -2.01 33.28 19.52
N SER A 330 -1.89 34.10 18.48
CA SER A 330 -1.48 33.63 17.16
C SER A 330 0.05 33.71 17.05
N PHE A 331 0.64 32.78 16.29
CA PHE A 331 2.06 32.77 16.00
C PHE A 331 2.34 32.87 14.50
N VAL A 332 3.34 33.68 14.14
CA VAL A 332 3.86 33.85 12.79
C VAL A 332 5.37 33.68 12.82
N GLY A 333 5.92 32.67 12.14
CA GLY A 333 7.35 32.37 12.19
C GLY A 333 8.23 33.36 11.43
N GLY A 334 7.71 33.92 10.33
CA GLY A 334 8.38 34.93 9.51
C GLY A 334 7.88 36.34 9.81
N ASN A 335 7.44 37.05 8.77
CA ASN A 335 6.89 38.40 8.89
C ASN A 335 5.36 38.43 8.83
N GLN A 336 4.76 39.45 9.44
CA GLN A 336 3.31 39.61 9.51
C GLN A 336 2.69 40.20 8.23
N TYR A 337 3.32 41.22 7.63
CA TYR A 337 2.72 41.99 6.53
C TYR A 337 3.49 41.87 5.21
N SER A 338 4.80 42.09 5.21
CA SER A 338 5.62 42.06 3.99
C SER A 338 7.13 41.97 4.28
N GLY A 339 7.93 41.91 3.20
CA GLY A 339 9.38 41.89 3.23
C GLY A 339 10.01 40.58 2.77
N ALA A 340 11.33 40.56 2.66
CA ALA A 340 12.10 39.42 2.15
C ALA A 340 12.94 38.78 3.25
N ILE A 341 12.88 37.46 3.36
CA ILE A 341 13.66 36.67 4.31
C ILE A 341 14.66 35.84 3.51
N TYR A 342 15.95 36.01 3.79
CA TYR A 342 17.04 35.29 3.14
C TYR A 342 17.64 34.30 4.16
N GLY A 343 17.43 33.00 3.97
CA GLY A 343 17.84 31.93 4.90
C GLY A 343 16.67 31.19 5.55
N ASP A 344 16.97 30.10 6.25
CA ASP A 344 15.95 29.18 6.78
C ASP A 344 15.18 29.76 7.99
N ILE A 345 13.91 29.36 8.11
CA ILE A 345 13.03 29.64 9.25
C ILE A 345 12.79 28.34 10.02
N GLU A 346 13.18 28.32 11.29
CA GLU A 346 12.96 27.19 12.20
C GLU A 346 12.11 27.60 13.39
N ASN A 347 10.95 26.95 13.54
CA ASN A 347 10.03 27.15 14.65
C ASN A 347 9.89 25.85 15.45
N GLN A 348 10.04 25.93 16.77
CA GLN A 348 9.75 24.84 17.70
C GLN A 348 8.83 25.37 18.81
N ILE A 349 7.64 24.79 18.94
CA ILE A 349 6.61 25.29 19.86
C ILE A 349 6.07 24.14 20.73
N TYR A 350 6.16 24.31 22.04
CA TYR A 350 5.40 23.54 23.02
C TYR A 350 4.33 24.44 23.63
N ALA A 351 3.08 24.21 23.23
CA ALA A 351 1.96 25.01 23.68
C ALA A 351 1.52 24.64 25.09
N GLY A 352 0.95 25.62 25.80
CA GLY A 352 0.27 25.42 27.06
C GLY A 352 -1.12 24.81 26.89
N LYS A 353 -1.95 24.96 27.92
CA LYS A 353 -3.33 24.48 27.97
C LYS A 353 -4.29 25.51 27.37
N ALA A 354 -5.52 25.10 27.07
CA ALA A 354 -6.57 26.01 26.59
C ALA A 354 -6.70 27.25 27.50
N PHE A 355 -6.55 28.44 26.90
CA PHE A 355 -6.54 29.75 27.57
C PHE A 355 -5.42 29.96 28.61
N GLN A 356 -4.39 29.12 28.58
CA GLN A 356 -3.24 29.15 29.49
C GLN A 356 -1.95 28.90 28.68
N GLY A 357 -1.56 29.88 27.87
CA GLY A 357 -0.42 29.74 26.96
C GLY A 357 -0.73 28.97 25.68
N SER A 358 -2.00 28.80 25.31
CA SER A 358 -2.39 28.13 24.06
C SER A 358 -2.19 29.00 22.83
N PHE A 359 -2.20 28.37 21.67
CA PHE A 359 -2.19 29.05 20.38
C PHE A 359 -3.53 28.91 19.69
N LYS A 360 -4.10 30.00 19.18
CA LYS A 360 -5.35 29.94 18.39
C LYS A 360 -5.10 29.64 16.90
N ARG A 361 -3.87 29.88 16.43
CA ARG A 361 -3.42 29.73 15.04
C ARG A 361 -1.89 29.76 14.98
N ILE A 362 -1.31 29.07 14.00
CA ILE A 362 0.14 29.02 13.74
C ILE A 362 0.38 29.12 12.23
N ASP A 363 1.22 30.07 11.83
CA ASP A 363 1.69 30.27 10.46
C ASP A 363 3.23 30.20 10.44
N GLY A 364 3.81 29.21 9.76
CA GLY A 364 5.27 28.98 9.86
C GLY A 364 6.17 30.03 9.19
N ALA A 365 5.67 30.77 8.19
CA ALA A 365 6.37 31.93 7.63
C ALA A 365 5.48 33.18 7.53
N GLY A 366 4.65 33.31 6.49
CA GLY A 366 3.87 34.53 6.23
C GLY A 366 2.57 34.62 7.03
N GLY A 367 2.36 35.72 7.76
CA GLY A 367 1.15 35.95 8.54
C GLY A 367 -0.13 36.15 7.71
N MET A 368 -1.29 36.17 8.38
CA MET A 368 -2.60 36.38 7.73
C MET A 368 -2.76 37.73 7.02
N ASP A 369 -2.02 38.74 7.47
CA ASP A 369 -2.13 40.10 6.97
C ASP A 369 -1.15 40.38 5.82
N VAL A 370 -0.43 39.34 5.35
CA VAL A 370 0.26 39.40 4.07
C VAL A 370 -0.78 39.62 2.96
N GLU A 371 -0.49 40.58 2.08
CA GLU A 371 -1.41 40.96 1.02
C GLU A 371 -1.74 39.78 0.10
N LYS A 372 -3.04 39.46 -0.02
CA LYS A 372 -3.54 38.36 -0.85
C LYS A 372 -3.81 38.88 -2.26
N LYS A 373 -2.99 38.45 -3.22
CA LYS A 373 -3.14 38.73 -4.65
C LYS A 373 -2.88 37.47 -5.46
N SER A 374 -3.46 37.39 -6.65
CA SER A 374 -3.12 36.31 -7.58
C SER A 374 -1.63 36.36 -7.93
N LEU A 375 -0.96 35.21 -7.81
CA LEU A 375 0.45 35.02 -8.16
C LEU A 375 0.64 34.35 -9.53
N THR A 376 -0.35 34.49 -10.42
CA THR A 376 -0.33 33.88 -11.77
C THR A 376 -0.37 34.93 -12.88
N ASN A 377 -0.40 34.48 -14.13
CA ASN A 377 -0.49 35.33 -15.32
C ASN A 377 -1.84 36.04 -15.46
N SER A 378 -2.81 35.83 -14.56
CA SER A 378 -4.12 36.45 -14.63
C SER A 378 -4.59 36.98 -13.26
N PRO A 379 -4.74 38.31 -13.11
CA PRO A 379 -5.11 38.93 -11.84
C PRO A 379 -6.59 38.78 -11.49
N THR A 380 -7.42 38.17 -12.34
CA THR A 380 -8.88 38.03 -12.14
C THR A 380 -9.41 36.63 -12.47
N LEU A 381 -8.55 35.65 -12.73
CA LEU A 381 -8.98 34.30 -13.09
C LEU A 381 -9.57 33.57 -11.89
N VAL A 382 -10.84 33.21 -11.99
CA VAL A 382 -11.53 32.29 -11.07
C VAL A 382 -11.91 31.05 -11.89
N PRO A 383 -11.26 29.89 -11.68
CA PRO A 383 -11.60 28.67 -12.41
C PRO A 383 -13.04 28.25 -12.17
N SER A 384 -13.72 27.76 -13.21
CA SER A 384 -15.04 27.15 -13.06
C SER A 384 -14.95 25.94 -12.14
N ILE A 385 -15.71 25.96 -11.04
CA ILE A 385 -15.67 24.90 -10.02
C ILE A 385 -16.35 23.60 -10.45
N ASN A 386 -17.25 23.66 -11.43
CA ASN A 386 -17.92 22.48 -12.01
C ASN A 386 -17.78 22.52 -13.53
N LEU A 387 -17.19 21.47 -14.08
CA LEU A 387 -17.05 21.22 -15.51
C LEU A 387 -17.73 19.91 -15.90
N THR A 388 -18.17 19.82 -17.15
CA THR A 388 -18.64 18.54 -17.73
C THR A 388 -17.44 17.70 -18.18
N ASP A 389 -16.40 18.36 -18.70
CA ASP A 389 -15.10 17.78 -19.02
C ASP A 389 -14.02 18.48 -18.18
N PRO A 390 -13.37 17.77 -17.22
CA PRO A 390 -12.31 18.34 -16.38
C PRO A 390 -11.09 18.86 -17.16
N GLN A 391 -10.90 18.42 -18.42
CA GLN A 391 -9.82 18.85 -19.31
C GLN A 391 -10.07 20.22 -19.97
N GLU A 392 -11.29 20.74 -19.94
CA GLU A 392 -11.58 22.08 -20.43
C GLU A 392 -10.77 23.11 -19.64
N ARG A 393 -10.04 23.97 -20.37
CA ARG A 393 -9.09 24.94 -19.83
C ARG A 393 -9.25 26.28 -20.55
N THR A 394 -9.11 27.38 -19.81
CA THR A 394 -9.10 28.71 -20.41
C THR A 394 -7.76 29.00 -21.12
N ALA A 395 -7.72 30.02 -21.97
CA ALA A 395 -6.48 30.43 -22.62
C ALA A 395 -5.41 30.86 -21.61
N GLU A 396 -5.82 31.49 -20.51
CA GLU A 396 -4.96 31.90 -19.40
C GLU A 396 -4.36 30.69 -18.68
N GLU A 397 -5.17 29.65 -18.40
CA GLU A 397 -4.70 28.40 -17.81
C GLU A 397 -3.65 27.71 -18.70
N LEU A 398 -3.94 27.60 -20.01
CA LEU A 398 -3.02 27.00 -20.97
C LEU A 398 -1.70 27.79 -21.08
N ALA A 399 -1.77 29.12 -21.12
CA ALA A 399 -0.59 29.97 -21.17
C ALA A 399 0.26 29.87 -19.88
N TYR A 400 -0.37 29.70 -18.72
CA TYR A 400 0.34 29.53 -17.45
C TYR A 400 1.04 28.18 -17.36
N ASP A 401 0.37 27.10 -17.78
CA ASP A 401 0.91 25.74 -17.77
C ASP A 401 2.09 25.57 -18.75
N GLN A 402 2.23 26.45 -19.75
CA GLN A 402 3.36 26.49 -20.69
C GLN A 402 4.63 27.16 -20.17
N LEU A 403 4.54 27.95 -19.09
CA LEU A 403 5.72 28.59 -18.50
C LEU A 403 6.68 27.54 -17.94
N SER A 404 7.97 27.84 -17.90
CA SER A 404 8.94 27.03 -17.15
C SER A 404 8.79 27.26 -15.64
N PRO A 405 9.29 26.34 -14.79
CA PRO A 405 9.30 26.54 -13.34
C PRO A 405 10.01 27.84 -12.91
N ALA A 406 11.06 28.26 -13.63
CA ALA A 406 11.79 29.50 -13.36
C ALA A 406 10.97 30.75 -13.72
N GLU A 407 10.23 30.71 -14.82
CA GLU A 407 9.34 31.80 -15.25
C GLU A 407 8.14 31.95 -14.32
N ARG A 408 7.50 30.84 -13.92
CA ARG A 408 6.39 30.86 -12.93
C ARG A 408 6.82 31.46 -11.60
N TYR A 409 7.97 31.04 -11.08
CA TYR A 409 8.52 31.59 -9.86
C TYR A 409 8.86 33.09 -9.99
N SER A 410 9.48 33.50 -11.09
CA SER A 410 9.82 34.92 -11.32
C SER A 410 8.57 35.79 -11.42
N LEU A 411 7.51 35.28 -12.07
CA LEU A 411 6.21 35.93 -12.15
C LEU A 411 5.58 36.09 -10.77
N ALA A 412 5.47 34.99 -10.00
CA ALA A 412 4.91 35.02 -8.65
C ALA A 412 5.68 36.00 -7.74
N LYS A 413 7.01 35.99 -7.78
CA LYS A 413 7.87 36.88 -7.01
C LYS A 413 7.68 38.36 -7.37
N SER A 414 7.36 38.67 -8.62
CA SER A 414 7.09 40.06 -9.06
C SER A 414 5.73 40.60 -8.60
N GLN A 415 4.83 39.74 -8.12
CA GLN A 415 3.44 40.08 -7.77
C GLN A 415 3.20 40.20 -6.27
N THR A 416 4.20 39.91 -5.44
CA THR A 416 4.10 39.99 -3.98
C THR A 416 5.26 40.78 -3.38
N ASN A 417 5.00 41.38 -2.21
CA ASN A 417 6.02 42.03 -1.39
C ASN A 417 6.54 41.11 -0.28
N PHE A 418 6.03 39.88 -0.15
CA PHE A 418 6.50 38.91 0.84
C PHE A 418 7.19 37.73 0.17
N SER A 419 8.44 37.45 0.55
CA SER A 419 9.19 36.31 0.03
C SER A 419 10.13 35.67 1.05
N VAL A 420 10.33 34.36 0.91
CA VAL A 420 11.31 33.58 1.68
C VAL A 420 12.22 32.83 0.71
N GLU A 421 13.53 33.06 0.83
CA GLU A 421 14.59 32.35 0.12
C GLU A 421 15.30 31.41 1.11
N GLY A 422 14.67 30.28 1.41
CA GLY A 422 15.09 29.36 2.46
C GLY A 422 14.00 28.34 2.80
N ASN A 423 14.38 27.29 3.52
CA ASN A 423 13.44 26.28 4.03
C ASN A 423 12.63 26.83 5.21
N VAL A 424 11.41 26.33 5.37
CA VAL A 424 10.54 26.64 6.51
C VAL A 424 10.22 25.35 7.24
N ARG A 425 10.62 25.25 8.50
CA ARG A 425 10.38 24.07 9.35
C ARG A 425 9.65 24.48 10.62
N THR A 426 8.43 23.96 10.80
CA THR A 426 7.63 24.19 12.00
C THR A 426 7.38 22.88 12.72
N ARG A 427 7.81 22.78 13.98
CA ARG A 427 7.67 21.60 14.83
C ARG A 427 6.81 21.94 16.03
N LEU A 428 5.65 21.29 16.13
CA LEU A 428 4.78 21.38 17.29
C LEU A 428 5.03 20.18 18.18
N MET A 429 5.58 20.44 19.37
CA MET A 429 5.99 19.40 20.31
C MET A 429 4.78 18.78 21.01
N GLY A 430 3.78 19.60 21.35
CA GLY A 430 2.56 19.17 22.04
C GLY A 430 1.72 20.37 22.54
N GLY A 431 0.54 20.07 23.09
CA GLY A 431 -0.32 21.04 23.78
C GLY A 431 -1.47 21.58 22.92
N CYS A 432 -2.12 22.64 23.43
CA CYS A 432 -3.32 23.20 22.84
C CYS A 432 -2.99 24.21 21.72
N VAL A 433 -3.23 23.80 20.47
CA VAL A 433 -3.10 24.64 19.27
C VAL A 433 -4.40 24.60 18.48
N SER A 434 -4.81 25.75 17.96
CA SER A 434 -6.12 25.98 17.35
C SER A 434 -7.30 26.04 18.32
N ARG A 435 -8.27 26.91 17.98
CA ARG A 435 -9.62 26.90 18.57
C ARG A 435 -10.52 25.78 18.02
N GLY A 436 -10.06 24.98 17.07
CA GLY A 436 -10.78 23.83 16.51
C GLY A 436 -11.32 24.08 15.10
N LEU A 437 -12.62 23.84 14.90
CA LEU A 437 -13.25 23.96 13.58
C LEU A 437 -13.31 25.41 13.11
N GLY A 438 -12.89 25.67 11.86
CA GLY A 438 -13.02 26.98 11.21
C GLY A 438 -11.80 27.37 10.38
N SER A 439 -12.03 28.17 9.33
CA SER A 439 -11.01 28.68 8.40
C SER A 439 -9.95 29.56 9.04
N GLY A 440 -10.30 30.30 10.09
CA GLY A 440 -9.39 31.22 10.78
C GLY A 440 -8.47 30.56 11.81
N TYR A 441 -8.61 29.26 12.08
CA TYR A 441 -7.93 28.56 13.18
C TYR A 441 -7.03 27.42 12.68
N THR A 442 -6.53 27.51 11.46
CA THR A 442 -5.68 26.48 10.87
C THR A 442 -4.25 26.52 11.42
N VAL A 443 -3.51 25.44 11.20
CA VAL A 443 -2.07 25.36 11.44
C VAL A 443 -1.39 25.13 10.09
N CYS A 444 -0.53 26.05 9.68
CA CYS A 444 0.10 26.05 8.36
C CYS A 444 1.63 26.09 8.49
N GLY A 445 2.35 25.26 7.74
CA GLY A 445 3.81 25.29 7.72
C GLY A 445 4.38 26.47 6.91
N ALA A 446 3.74 26.91 5.81
CA ALA A 446 4.17 28.05 5.00
C ALA A 446 3.57 29.39 5.47
N GLY A 447 2.34 29.38 5.98
CA GLY A 447 1.56 30.59 6.25
C GLY A 447 0.48 30.87 5.21
N TYR A 448 0.19 32.13 4.89
CA TYR A 448 -1.05 32.47 4.17
C TYR A 448 -0.93 32.93 2.71
N ALA A 449 0.11 33.70 2.39
CA ALA A 449 0.30 34.27 1.06
C ALA A 449 1.77 34.59 0.80
N GLY A 450 2.09 34.91 -0.45
CA GLY A 450 3.43 35.28 -0.90
C GLY A 450 4.21 34.10 -1.50
N VAL A 451 5.53 34.24 -1.55
CA VAL A 451 6.42 33.30 -2.27
C VAL A 451 7.42 32.66 -1.33
N ILE A 452 7.57 31.33 -1.42
CA ILE A 452 8.62 30.58 -0.73
C ILE A 452 9.43 29.81 -1.77
N ASN A 453 10.74 29.98 -1.74
CA ASN A 453 11.70 29.20 -2.51
C ASN A 453 12.55 28.37 -1.55
N GLY A 454 12.09 27.14 -1.31
CA GLY A 454 12.64 26.25 -0.29
C GLY A 454 11.62 25.18 0.13
N LYS A 455 12.09 24.17 0.88
CA LYS A 455 11.23 23.11 1.41
C LYS A 455 10.38 23.64 2.57
N VAL A 456 9.15 23.17 2.69
CA VAL A 456 8.26 23.48 3.80
C VAL A 456 7.86 22.22 4.54
N SER A 457 8.12 22.14 5.84
CA SER A 457 7.74 21.00 6.67
C SER A 457 7.00 21.41 7.93
N LEU A 458 5.95 20.65 8.26
CA LEU A 458 5.16 20.77 9.48
C LEU A 458 5.13 19.41 10.20
N SER A 459 5.70 19.35 11.40
CA SER A 459 5.61 18.18 12.28
C SER A 459 4.64 18.43 13.43
N LEU A 460 3.75 17.49 13.69
CA LEU A 460 2.75 17.56 14.75
C LEU A 460 2.92 16.42 15.78
N GLY A 461 3.17 16.79 17.03
CA GLY A 461 3.18 15.89 18.18
C GLY A 461 4.48 15.11 18.36
N GLU A 462 5.62 15.78 18.26
CA GLU A 462 6.94 15.15 18.45
C GLU A 462 7.18 14.66 19.89
N GLU A 463 6.53 15.26 20.91
CA GLU A 463 6.64 14.85 22.32
C GLU A 463 5.30 14.39 22.92
N SER A 464 4.21 15.15 22.72
CA SER A 464 2.88 14.81 23.22
C SER A 464 1.78 15.21 22.24
N LEU A 465 0.52 14.87 22.54
CA LEU A 465 -0.60 15.19 21.66
C LEU A 465 -0.71 16.69 21.38
N VAL A 466 -0.85 17.02 20.09
CA VAL A 466 -1.22 18.35 19.60
C VAL A 466 -2.73 18.36 19.32
N TYR A 467 -3.47 19.25 19.98
CA TYR A 467 -4.94 19.19 19.98
C TYR A 467 -5.58 20.58 20.03
N SER A 468 -6.87 20.67 19.70
CA SER A 468 -7.62 21.94 19.72
C SER A 468 -8.28 22.25 21.07
N MET A 469 -8.66 23.51 21.30
CA MET A 469 -9.44 23.89 22.49
C MET A 469 -10.76 23.12 22.61
N LEU A 470 -11.45 22.82 21.49
CA LEU A 470 -12.69 22.04 21.51
C LEU A 470 -12.49 20.65 22.13
N TRP A 471 -11.36 20.02 21.83
CA TRP A 471 -11.01 18.72 22.41
C TRP A 471 -10.75 18.82 23.91
N GLU A 472 -9.98 19.82 24.33
CA GLU A 472 -9.66 20.01 25.74
C GLU A 472 -10.91 20.32 26.56
N ASP A 473 -11.81 21.17 26.06
CA ASP A 473 -13.07 21.48 26.73
C ASP A 473 -13.95 20.23 26.90
N TYR A 474 -14.03 19.39 25.87
CA TYR A 474 -14.76 18.12 25.94
C TYR A 474 -14.13 17.12 26.92
N ILE A 475 -12.81 16.96 26.90
CA ILE A 475 -12.11 15.99 27.76
C ILE A 475 -12.08 16.44 29.22
N LYS A 476 -11.98 17.75 29.50
CA LYS A 476 -12.11 18.30 30.85
C LYS A 476 -13.46 17.99 31.49
N GLN A 477 -14.55 18.07 30.72
CA GLN A 477 -15.88 17.68 31.20
C GLN A 477 -15.97 16.20 31.59
N LYS A 478 -15.04 15.37 31.08
CA LYS A 478 -14.92 13.94 31.40
C LYS A 478 -13.82 13.65 32.43
N GLU A 479 -13.23 14.67 33.06
CA GLU A 479 -12.17 14.55 34.08
C GLU A 479 -10.95 13.71 33.63
N LYS A 480 -10.52 13.86 32.36
CA LYS A 480 -9.33 13.15 31.84
C LYS A 480 -8.26 14.11 31.32
N ASP A 481 -7.06 13.57 31.09
CA ASP A 481 -5.93 14.30 30.51
C ASP A 481 -6.16 14.58 29.01
N PRO A 482 -6.12 15.85 28.56
CA PRO A 482 -6.25 16.20 27.15
C PRO A 482 -5.08 15.72 26.28
N ASN A 483 -3.92 15.39 26.86
CA ASN A 483 -2.74 14.93 26.11
C ASN A 483 -2.85 13.47 25.61
N PHE A 484 -3.96 12.78 25.90
CA PHE A 484 -4.18 11.41 25.49
C PHE A 484 -5.42 11.30 24.59
N SER A 485 -5.23 10.85 23.34
CA SER A 485 -6.33 10.54 22.43
C SER A 485 -6.95 9.19 22.75
N ARG A 486 -8.28 9.07 22.64
CA ARG A 486 -9.01 7.80 22.84
C ARG A 486 -9.36 7.13 21.52
N GLU A 487 -9.62 5.84 21.58
CA GLU A 487 -10.22 5.04 20.49
C GLU A 487 -11.73 5.32 20.31
N GLU A 488 -12.17 6.58 20.33
CA GLU A 488 -13.56 6.97 20.01
C GLU A 488 -13.68 7.24 18.50
N GLU A 489 -14.84 6.95 17.91
CA GLU A 489 -15.16 7.32 16.52
C GLU A 489 -15.39 8.84 16.42
N ASP A 490 -15.09 9.42 15.25
CA ASP A 490 -15.40 10.81 14.88
C ASP A 490 -14.77 11.94 15.72
N LEU A 491 -13.75 11.64 16.55
CA LEU A 491 -13.02 12.67 17.31
C LEU A 491 -12.38 13.73 16.41
N GLY A 492 -11.74 13.32 15.31
CA GLY A 492 -11.09 14.24 14.37
C GLY A 492 -12.11 15.16 13.71
N SER A 493 -13.25 14.60 13.30
CA SER A 493 -14.33 15.36 12.66
C SER A 493 -15.03 16.34 13.61
N THR A 494 -15.09 16.03 14.91
CA THR A 494 -15.86 16.79 15.90
C THR A 494 -14.99 17.81 16.65
N TYR A 495 -13.76 17.43 17.00
CA TYR A 495 -12.89 18.19 17.89
C TYR A 495 -11.51 18.50 17.29
N GLY A 496 -11.19 17.98 16.10
CA GLY A 496 -9.92 18.27 15.44
C GLY A 496 -9.82 19.70 14.90
N PHE A 497 -8.61 20.06 14.48
CA PHE A 497 -8.32 21.27 13.71
C PHE A 497 -7.77 20.91 12.32
N SER A 498 -7.64 21.87 11.40
CA SER A 498 -7.06 21.59 10.08
C SER A 498 -5.59 21.98 10.02
N GLY A 499 -4.74 21.06 9.53
CA GLY A 499 -3.31 21.25 9.35
C GLY A 499 -2.87 21.07 7.89
N ALA A 500 -2.00 21.94 7.40
CA ALA A 500 -1.39 21.83 6.07
C ALA A 500 0.11 22.12 6.13
N ALA A 501 0.93 21.31 5.45
CA ALA A 501 2.36 21.57 5.33
C ALA A 501 2.63 22.90 4.64
N GLY A 502 1.95 23.15 3.51
CA GLY A 502 1.96 24.42 2.85
C GLY A 502 1.12 25.44 3.61
N GLY A 503 0.18 26.07 2.92
CA GLY A 503 -0.53 27.21 3.49
C GLY A 503 -1.76 27.64 2.72
N GLY A 504 -2.14 28.90 2.91
CA GLY A 504 -3.21 29.53 2.15
C GLY A 504 -4.51 29.75 2.94
N ASP A 505 -5.43 30.40 2.23
CA ASP A 505 -6.77 30.75 2.66
C ASP A 505 -7.78 29.78 2.05
N ASN A 506 -8.45 28.97 2.87
CA ASN A 506 -9.49 28.06 2.39
C ASN A 506 -10.82 28.76 2.02
N GLN A 507 -10.90 30.10 2.14
CA GLN A 507 -12.06 30.93 1.77
C GLN A 507 -11.73 32.08 0.82
N SER A 508 -10.47 32.23 0.37
CA SER A 508 -10.10 33.30 -0.57
C SER A 508 -10.71 33.06 -1.94
N SER A 509 -11.29 34.10 -2.53
CA SER A 509 -11.65 34.12 -3.96
C SER A 509 -10.43 33.98 -4.88
N TRP A 510 -9.23 34.26 -4.35
CA TRP A 510 -7.94 34.09 -4.99
C TRP A 510 -7.35 32.74 -4.60
N GLU A 511 -7.70 31.68 -5.34
CA GLU A 511 -7.21 30.30 -5.14
C GLU A 511 -5.68 30.15 -5.38
N ASN A 512 -4.95 31.24 -5.59
CA ASN A 512 -3.56 31.29 -6.07
C ASN A 512 -2.68 32.36 -5.39
N ALA A 513 -2.95 32.70 -4.12
CA ALA A 513 -2.22 33.74 -3.38
C ALA A 513 -0.91 33.28 -2.71
N LEU A 514 -0.60 32.00 -2.79
CA LEU A 514 0.61 31.37 -2.25
C LEU A 514 1.34 30.64 -3.38
N TYR A 515 2.65 30.78 -3.45
CA TYR A 515 3.50 30.05 -4.40
C TYR A 515 4.69 29.44 -3.64
N ILE A 516 4.79 28.11 -3.65
CA ILE A 516 5.89 27.38 -3.02
C ILE A 516 6.68 26.68 -4.13
N LYS A 517 7.96 27.01 -4.24
CA LYS A 517 8.92 26.29 -5.07
C LYS A 517 9.78 25.42 -4.17
N GLY A 518 9.39 24.17 -4.03
CA GLY A 518 9.99 23.22 -3.09
C GLY A 518 9.01 22.15 -2.66
N GLU A 519 9.54 21.15 -1.94
CA GLU A 519 8.76 20.06 -1.37
C GLU A 519 7.93 20.53 -0.16
N THR A 520 6.71 20.04 -0.02
CA THR A 520 5.86 20.26 1.16
C THR A 520 5.60 18.94 1.89
N GLU A 521 5.86 18.90 3.20
CA GLU A 521 5.71 17.68 4.01
C GLU A 521 4.95 17.94 5.33
N LEU A 522 3.89 17.17 5.58
CA LEU A 522 3.18 17.10 6.86
C LEU A 522 3.47 15.76 7.53
N ILE A 523 4.06 15.79 8.73
CA ILE A 523 4.31 14.61 9.56
C ILE A 523 3.39 14.66 10.77
N VAL A 524 2.50 13.68 10.89
CA VAL A 524 1.58 13.53 12.02
C VAL A 524 2.04 12.37 12.88
N LYS A 525 2.59 12.68 14.05
CA LYS A 525 2.99 11.68 15.06
C LYS A 525 1.89 11.50 16.09
N GLN A 526 1.45 12.60 16.71
CA GLN A 526 0.41 12.61 17.73
C GLN A 526 -0.41 13.90 17.61
N ALA A 527 -1.48 13.88 16.82
CA ALA A 527 -2.37 15.02 16.71
C ALA A 527 -3.83 14.60 16.53
N LEU A 528 -4.75 15.51 16.88
CA LEU A 528 -6.18 15.38 16.58
C LEU A 528 -6.58 16.39 15.49
N LEU A 529 -6.88 15.88 14.30
CA LEU A 529 -7.08 16.68 13.10
C LEU A 529 -8.47 16.45 12.50
N SER A 530 -9.10 17.52 12.04
CA SER A 530 -10.22 17.39 11.10
C SER A 530 -9.67 17.05 9.72
N TYR A 531 -8.68 17.80 9.25
CA TYR A 531 -8.06 17.56 7.95
C TYR A 531 -6.54 17.69 8.04
N ALA A 532 -5.84 16.73 7.45
CA ALA A 532 -4.39 16.70 7.29
C ALA A 532 -4.05 16.79 5.81
N TYR A 533 -3.29 17.82 5.41
CA TYR A 533 -2.88 18.04 4.03
C TYR A 533 -1.36 18.13 3.90
N GLY A 534 -0.77 17.27 3.08
CA GLY A 534 0.65 17.34 2.74
C GLY A 534 1.02 18.49 1.80
N GLY A 535 0.02 19.02 1.08
CA GLY A 535 0.12 20.23 0.25
C GLY A 535 -0.41 21.49 0.94
N SER A 536 -1.18 22.29 0.19
CA SER A 536 -1.72 23.58 0.65
C SER A 536 -3.26 23.62 0.64
N PHE A 537 -3.85 24.59 1.32
CA PHE A 537 -5.28 24.90 1.20
C PHE A 537 -5.60 25.57 -0.14
N ASN A 538 -4.69 26.42 -0.64
CA ASN A 538 -4.75 27.06 -1.94
C ASN A 538 -3.34 27.32 -2.48
N GLY A 539 -3.21 27.94 -3.65
CA GLY A 539 -1.92 28.36 -4.18
C GLY A 539 -1.38 27.47 -5.30
N VAL A 540 -0.10 27.63 -5.58
CA VAL A 540 0.68 26.82 -6.50
C VAL A 540 1.82 26.18 -5.75
N VAL A 541 1.97 24.86 -5.89
CA VAL A 541 3.11 24.10 -5.40
C VAL A 541 3.91 23.62 -6.60
N GLU A 542 5.17 24.02 -6.69
CA GLU A 542 6.14 23.60 -7.68
C GLU A 542 7.17 22.69 -6.98
N GLY A 543 6.80 21.42 -6.83
CA GLY A 543 7.51 20.41 -6.03
C GLY A 543 6.57 19.32 -5.53
N ASN A 544 7.14 18.29 -4.90
CA ASN A 544 6.39 17.16 -4.38
C ASN A 544 5.64 17.51 -3.09
N SER A 545 4.47 16.91 -2.87
CA SER A 545 3.68 17.03 -1.65
C SER A 545 3.61 15.70 -0.91
N ARG A 546 3.66 15.73 0.42
CA ARG A 546 3.69 14.52 1.24
C ARG A 546 2.93 14.66 2.55
N LEU A 547 2.08 13.67 2.85
CA LEU A 547 1.50 13.45 4.17
C LEU A 547 2.00 12.12 4.72
N ARG A 548 2.60 12.14 5.91
CA ARG A 548 3.03 10.95 6.63
C ARG A 548 2.32 10.85 7.98
N MET A 549 1.47 9.84 8.12
CA MET A 549 0.78 9.48 9.36
C MET A 549 1.59 8.38 10.09
N GLU A 550 2.24 8.76 11.18
CA GLU A 550 2.94 7.85 12.10
C GLU A 550 2.12 7.55 13.37
N GLY A 551 0.92 8.15 13.48
CA GLY A 551 0.03 8.04 14.62
C GLY A 551 -1.07 9.11 14.56
N GLY A 552 -1.68 9.41 15.71
CA GLY A 552 -2.76 10.40 15.81
C GLY A 552 -4.06 9.97 15.13
N GLN A 553 -5.01 10.91 15.05
CA GLN A 553 -6.35 10.69 14.50
C GLN A 553 -6.76 11.88 13.63
N ALA A 554 -7.14 11.59 12.38
CA ALA A 554 -7.64 12.59 11.45
C ALA A 554 -9.00 12.20 10.86
N SER A 555 -9.85 13.19 10.56
CA SER A 555 -11.08 12.88 9.81
C SER A 555 -10.78 12.60 8.34
N GLY A 556 -10.01 13.46 7.70
CA GLY A 556 -9.54 13.30 6.32
C GLY A 556 -8.02 13.51 6.21
N GLY A 557 -7.36 12.73 5.36
CA GLY A 557 -5.94 12.88 5.03
C GLY A 557 -5.72 12.92 3.51
N CYS A 558 -4.95 13.90 3.03
CA CYS A 558 -4.50 13.95 1.64
C CYS A 558 -2.98 14.13 1.54
N GLY A 559 -2.34 13.41 0.61
CA GLY A 559 -0.94 13.66 0.26
C GLY A 559 -0.72 15.05 -0.34
N ALA A 560 -1.66 15.52 -1.18
CA ALA A 560 -1.63 16.86 -1.77
C ALA A 560 -2.47 17.85 -0.93
N GLY A 561 -3.15 18.77 -1.60
CA GLY A 561 -3.88 19.85 -0.96
C GLY A 561 -5.38 19.63 -0.79
N SER A 562 -6.04 20.73 -0.47
CA SER A 562 -7.50 20.84 -0.49
C SER A 562 -7.98 21.50 -1.77
N SER A 563 -7.55 22.75 -2.06
CA SER A 563 -8.06 23.57 -3.17
C SER A 563 -6.93 24.34 -3.88
N CYS A 564 -5.77 23.71 -4.07
CA CYS A 564 -4.66 24.30 -4.81
C CYS A 564 -5.06 24.57 -6.27
N TYR A 565 -4.61 25.69 -6.80
CA TYR A 565 -4.79 26.03 -8.22
C TYR A 565 -3.96 25.09 -9.10
N ARG A 566 -2.68 24.88 -8.75
CA ARG A 566 -1.79 23.95 -9.43
C ARG A 566 -0.86 23.24 -8.45
N VAL A 567 -0.62 21.95 -8.70
CA VAL A 567 0.50 21.20 -8.12
C VAL A 567 1.33 20.67 -9.29
N TYR A 568 2.59 21.10 -9.40
CA TYR A 568 3.56 20.60 -10.36
C TYR A 568 4.56 19.71 -9.63
N GLY A 569 4.26 18.43 -9.53
CA GLY A 569 5.03 17.46 -8.75
C GLY A 569 4.19 16.28 -8.28
N ASP A 570 4.87 15.28 -7.72
CA ASP A 570 4.25 14.05 -7.25
C ASP A 570 3.62 14.25 -5.86
N SER A 571 2.64 13.43 -5.53
CA SER A 571 1.98 13.44 -4.23
C SER A 571 2.06 12.08 -3.55
N LEU A 572 2.42 12.06 -2.27
CA LEU A 572 2.57 10.84 -1.48
C LEU A 572 1.74 10.92 -0.19
N PHE A 573 0.89 9.92 0.02
CA PHE A 573 0.26 9.66 1.32
C PHE A 573 0.81 8.36 1.91
N GLU A 574 1.50 8.46 3.05
CA GLU A 574 2.01 7.32 3.79
C GLU A 574 1.29 7.18 5.14
N MET A 575 0.84 5.96 5.45
CA MET A 575 0.24 5.64 6.74
C MET A 575 0.90 4.40 7.34
N ILE A 576 1.68 4.64 8.40
CA ILE A 576 2.38 3.61 9.16
C ILE A 576 1.54 3.22 10.39
N ASP A 577 0.90 4.19 11.01
CA ASP A 577 -0.01 4.00 12.15
C ASP A 577 -1.00 5.20 12.23
N GLY A 578 -1.91 5.16 13.21
CA GLY A 578 -2.92 6.18 13.46
C GLY A 578 -4.30 5.80 12.93
N LYS A 579 -5.22 6.77 12.91
CA LYS A 579 -6.62 6.55 12.57
C LYS A 579 -7.17 7.59 11.59
N ILE A 580 -7.83 7.13 10.53
CA ILE A 580 -8.57 7.96 9.56
C ILE A 580 -10.06 7.63 9.61
N GLU A 581 -10.91 8.64 9.79
CA GLU A 581 -12.34 8.43 10.03
C GLU A 581 -13.19 8.43 8.75
N ARG A 582 -12.95 9.37 7.83
CA ARG A 582 -13.81 9.62 6.67
C ARG A 582 -13.14 9.33 5.35
N TYR A 583 -11.93 9.83 5.12
CA TYR A 583 -11.21 9.54 3.88
C TYR A 583 -9.69 9.67 3.97
N ALA A 584 -8.99 8.86 3.21
CA ALA A 584 -7.54 8.90 3.01
C ALA A 584 -7.25 8.84 1.51
N VAL A 585 -6.51 9.80 0.99
CA VAL A 585 -6.20 9.87 -0.44
C VAL A 585 -4.76 10.33 -0.71
N ALA A 586 -4.16 9.84 -1.79
CA ALA A 586 -2.84 10.31 -2.24
C ALA A 586 -2.90 11.71 -2.85
N GLY A 587 -3.91 11.96 -3.68
CA GLY A 587 -4.15 13.22 -4.36
C GLY A 587 -4.72 14.27 -3.41
N SER A 588 -5.82 14.90 -3.79
CA SER A 588 -6.35 16.08 -3.10
C SER A 588 -7.83 15.97 -2.78
N THR A 589 -8.32 16.93 -2.00
CA THR A 589 -9.77 17.04 -1.78
C THR A 589 -10.49 17.57 -3.02
N GLN A 590 -9.96 18.63 -3.63
CA GLN A 590 -10.57 19.37 -4.75
C GLN A 590 -9.57 20.33 -5.43
N ASP A 591 -8.27 20.01 -5.47
CA ASP A 591 -7.29 20.83 -6.18
C ASP A 591 -7.69 20.91 -7.67
N ARG A 592 -7.51 22.07 -8.32
CA ARG A 592 -7.94 22.25 -9.71
C ARG A 592 -7.16 21.32 -10.65
N ARG A 593 -5.84 21.26 -10.52
CA ARG A 593 -5.02 20.40 -11.36
C ARG A 593 -3.69 20.04 -10.71
N MET A 594 -3.38 18.75 -10.68
CA MET A 594 -2.08 18.22 -10.35
C MET A 594 -1.42 17.69 -11.64
N ILE A 595 -0.15 17.99 -11.85
CA ILE A 595 0.67 17.54 -12.98
C ILE A 595 1.84 16.77 -12.37
N GLY A 596 1.70 15.44 -12.33
CA GLY A 596 2.54 14.53 -11.55
C GLY A 596 1.77 13.30 -11.09
N ASP A 597 2.47 12.34 -10.51
CA ASP A 597 1.91 11.06 -10.07
C ASP A 597 1.44 11.10 -8.61
N ALA A 598 0.35 10.41 -8.28
CA ALA A 598 -0.17 10.32 -6.91
C ALA A 598 -0.06 8.89 -6.36
N ARG A 599 0.57 8.73 -5.19
CA ARG A 599 0.84 7.43 -4.58
C ARG A 599 0.38 7.37 -3.13
N ALA A 600 -0.30 6.29 -2.75
CA ALA A 600 -0.64 5.97 -1.36
C ALA A 600 0.08 4.69 -0.92
N GLU A 601 0.70 4.72 0.25
CA GLU A 601 1.35 3.57 0.89
C GLU A 601 0.80 3.38 2.30
N ILE A 602 0.08 2.29 2.53
CA ILE A 602 -0.54 1.99 3.82
C ILE A 602 0.03 0.68 4.35
N SER A 603 0.86 0.78 5.39
CA SER A 603 1.48 -0.37 6.05
C SER A 603 0.85 -0.70 7.40
N GLY A 604 0.06 0.20 7.99
CA GLY A 604 -0.57 0.01 9.29
C GLY A 604 -1.64 1.06 9.63
N GLY A 605 -2.10 1.05 10.89
CA GLY A 605 -3.16 1.91 11.40
C GLY A 605 -4.59 1.47 11.03
N LYS A 606 -5.56 2.37 11.24
CA LYS A 606 -7.00 2.09 11.15
C LYS A 606 -7.73 3.06 10.21
N ILE A 607 -8.49 2.54 9.25
CA ILE A 607 -9.31 3.34 8.32
C ILE A 607 -10.78 2.96 8.47
N LEU A 608 -11.63 3.93 8.82
CA LEU A 608 -13.09 3.75 8.96
C LEU A 608 -13.87 4.20 7.72
N GLY A 609 -13.23 4.93 6.81
CA GLY A 609 -13.89 5.60 5.69
C GLY A 609 -13.38 5.15 4.32
N VAL A 610 -13.29 6.10 3.40
CA VAL A 610 -12.89 5.87 2.01
C VAL A 610 -11.38 5.91 1.87
N LEU A 611 -10.80 4.90 1.22
CA LEU A 611 -9.46 4.97 0.65
C LEU A 611 -9.58 5.12 -0.87
N ALA A 612 -8.99 6.17 -1.44
CA ALA A 612 -9.01 6.42 -2.89
C ALA A 612 -7.69 7.01 -3.37
N ALA A 613 -7.43 7.01 -4.68
CA ALA A 613 -6.29 7.76 -5.22
C ALA A 613 -6.46 9.26 -5.00
N SER A 614 -7.67 9.79 -5.21
CA SER A 614 -8.01 11.20 -4.92
C SER A 614 -9.50 11.34 -4.60
N TYR A 615 -9.88 12.38 -3.87
CA TYR A 615 -11.26 12.51 -3.37
C TYR A 615 -12.17 13.17 -4.40
N GLY A 616 -11.77 14.34 -4.94
CA GLY A 616 -12.45 15.01 -6.04
C GLY A 616 -13.84 15.57 -5.68
N SER A 617 -13.91 16.53 -4.76
CA SER A 617 -15.20 17.14 -4.35
C SER A 617 -15.86 17.99 -5.45
N ARG A 618 -15.10 18.37 -6.48
CA ARG A 618 -15.50 19.23 -7.59
C ARG A 618 -15.23 18.54 -8.91
N SER A 619 -16.07 18.75 -9.92
CA SER A 619 -15.88 18.09 -11.23
C SER A 619 -14.79 18.71 -12.09
N ASN A 620 -14.21 19.84 -11.70
CA ASN A 620 -13.03 20.40 -12.38
C ASN A 620 -11.69 19.84 -11.86
N HIS A 621 -11.72 18.94 -10.86
CA HIS A 621 -10.53 18.32 -10.27
C HIS A 621 -9.84 17.40 -11.28
N MET A 622 -8.51 17.51 -11.43
CA MET A 622 -7.75 16.70 -12.38
C MET A 622 -6.38 16.28 -11.82
N ILE A 623 -6.04 15.01 -11.98
CA ILE A 623 -4.68 14.49 -11.84
C ILE A 623 -4.18 14.10 -13.22
N ASP A 624 -3.16 14.82 -13.68
CA ASP A 624 -2.49 14.59 -14.95
C ASP A 624 -1.22 13.74 -14.73
N GLY A 625 -1.44 12.45 -14.44
CA GLY A 625 -0.41 11.51 -14.06
C GLY A 625 -0.99 10.16 -13.64
N ASN A 626 -0.10 9.23 -13.30
CA ASN A 626 -0.46 7.89 -12.82
C ASN A 626 -0.88 7.95 -11.36
N VAL A 627 -1.71 6.98 -10.95
CA VAL A 627 -2.08 6.78 -9.55
C VAL A 627 -1.78 5.35 -9.11
N GLU A 628 -1.19 5.21 -7.93
CA GLU A 628 -0.91 3.91 -7.32
C GLU A 628 -1.29 3.91 -5.84
N THR A 629 -2.13 2.97 -5.43
CA THR A 629 -2.48 2.73 -4.02
C THR A 629 -1.98 1.35 -3.61
N ILE A 630 -1.05 1.31 -2.66
CA ILE A 630 -0.49 0.08 -2.08
C ILE A 630 -0.92 -0.02 -0.63
N VAL A 631 -1.63 -1.10 -0.30
CA VAL A 631 -2.00 -1.48 1.07
C VAL A 631 -1.28 -2.77 1.39
N SER A 632 -0.30 -2.75 2.29
CA SER A 632 0.44 -3.93 2.75
C SER A 632 0.06 -4.38 4.17
N GLY A 633 -0.71 -3.56 4.90
CA GLY A 633 -1.17 -3.81 6.27
C GLY A 633 -2.25 -2.82 6.71
N GLY A 634 -2.62 -2.87 8.00
CA GLY A 634 -3.66 -2.04 8.60
C GLY A 634 -5.05 -2.68 8.64
N THR A 635 -5.97 -2.05 9.37
CA THR A 635 -7.34 -2.54 9.60
C THR A 635 -8.37 -1.60 8.99
N PHE A 636 -9.24 -2.14 8.15
CA PHE A 636 -10.35 -1.43 7.53
C PHE A 636 -11.66 -1.88 8.20
N GLN A 637 -12.44 -0.94 8.72
CA GLN A 637 -13.69 -1.24 9.43
C GLN A 637 -14.86 -0.44 8.86
N LYS A 638 -16.03 -1.06 8.87
CA LYS A 638 -17.26 -0.44 8.39
C LYS A 638 -17.76 0.62 9.38
N ASN A 639 -17.95 1.86 8.92
CA ASN A 639 -18.69 2.90 9.64
C ASN A 639 -19.87 3.38 8.76
N ASN A 640 -21.10 3.23 9.26
CA ASN A 640 -22.35 3.78 8.70
C ASN A 640 -22.46 3.78 7.14
N GLU A 641 -22.07 2.67 6.51
CA GLU A 641 -22.15 2.38 5.05
C GLU A 641 -21.09 3.04 4.12
N ALA A 642 -20.17 3.88 4.63
CA ALA A 642 -19.26 4.67 3.78
C ALA A 642 -17.87 4.06 3.48
N THR A 643 -17.50 2.95 4.12
CA THR A 643 -16.14 2.40 4.01
C THR A 643 -15.93 1.66 2.70
N GLN A 644 -15.06 2.20 1.85
CA GLN A 644 -14.75 1.65 0.53
C GLN A 644 -13.27 1.85 0.20
N ILE A 645 -12.71 0.93 -0.58
CA ILE A 645 -11.34 1.04 -1.10
C ILE A 645 -11.43 1.14 -2.62
N MET A 646 -10.83 2.17 -3.22
CA MET A 646 -10.83 2.34 -4.67
C MET A 646 -9.48 2.79 -5.23
N GLY A 647 -9.15 2.33 -6.44
CA GLY A 647 -7.93 2.76 -7.12
C GLY A 647 -8.05 4.13 -7.77
N GLY A 648 -9.26 4.57 -8.10
CA GLY A 648 -9.51 5.85 -8.78
C GLY A 648 -10.04 6.96 -7.87
N LEU A 649 -10.96 7.77 -8.42
CA LEU A 649 -11.58 8.91 -7.73
C LEU A 649 -12.77 8.50 -6.87
N ALA A 650 -12.86 9.06 -5.67
CA ALA A 650 -13.99 8.81 -4.77
C ALA A 650 -15.30 9.49 -5.22
N LYS A 651 -15.21 10.67 -5.84
CA LYS A 651 -16.40 11.44 -6.26
C LYS A 651 -16.29 11.89 -7.72
N ASN A 652 -15.68 13.04 -7.98
CA ASN A 652 -15.69 13.74 -9.26
C ASN A 652 -14.28 14.09 -9.76
N GLY A 653 -14.17 14.43 -11.04
CA GLY A 653 -12.93 14.87 -11.67
C GLY A 653 -12.37 13.87 -12.68
N MET A 654 -11.09 14.02 -13.01
CA MET A 654 -10.37 13.15 -13.94
C MET A 654 -9.01 12.68 -13.43
N ILE A 655 -8.68 11.42 -13.69
CA ILE A 655 -7.31 10.89 -13.66
C ILE A 655 -6.91 10.55 -15.10
N SER A 656 -5.86 11.16 -15.65
CA SER A 656 -5.45 10.95 -17.06
C SER A 656 -4.50 9.77 -17.28
N GLY A 657 -3.81 9.30 -16.23
CA GLY A 657 -2.79 8.25 -16.31
C GLY A 657 -3.28 6.84 -15.99
N ASN A 658 -2.33 5.94 -15.71
CA ASN A 658 -2.60 4.57 -15.30
C ASN A 658 -3.13 4.53 -13.86
N VAL A 659 -3.93 3.51 -13.55
CA VAL A 659 -4.48 3.28 -12.20
C VAL A 659 -4.01 1.94 -11.68
N SER A 660 -3.42 1.91 -10.49
CA SER A 660 -3.07 0.66 -9.82
C SER A 660 -3.55 0.62 -8.37
N LEU A 661 -4.24 -0.45 -8.00
CA LEU A 661 -4.66 -0.74 -6.63
C LEU A 661 -4.14 -2.12 -6.22
N LYS A 662 -3.30 -2.17 -5.17
CA LYS A 662 -2.71 -3.40 -4.64
C LYS A 662 -3.02 -3.54 -3.16
N LEU A 663 -3.76 -4.57 -2.78
CA LEU A 663 -4.01 -4.97 -1.40
C LEU A 663 -3.29 -6.28 -1.14
N THR A 664 -2.18 -6.22 -0.43
CA THR A 664 -1.26 -7.36 -0.25
C THR A 664 -0.89 -7.57 1.23
N GLY A 665 -0.25 -8.69 1.53
CA GLY A 665 0.35 -8.91 2.84
C GLY A 665 -0.67 -9.07 3.97
N ALA A 666 -0.54 -8.28 5.04
CA ALA A 666 -1.27 -8.47 6.29
C ALA A 666 -2.51 -7.56 6.45
N VAL A 667 -3.11 -7.13 5.34
CA VAL A 667 -4.32 -6.29 5.33
C VAL A 667 -5.52 -6.99 6.00
N GLU A 668 -6.18 -6.30 6.94
CA GLU A 668 -7.35 -6.81 7.65
C GLU A 668 -8.63 -6.08 7.19
N LEU A 669 -9.53 -6.84 6.56
CA LEU A 669 -10.78 -6.32 5.98
C LEU A 669 -11.97 -6.79 6.83
N ALA A 670 -12.72 -5.85 7.41
CA ALA A 670 -14.00 -6.14 8.03
C ALA A 670 -15.03 -6.63 7.00
N ALA A 671 -16.05 -7.34 7.49
CA ALA A 671 -17.11 -7.87 6.64
C ALA A 671 -17.89 -6.76 5.90
N GLY A 672 -18.18 -6.99 4.62
CA GLY A 672 -19.00 -6.09 3.81
C GLY A 672 -18.30 -4.81 3.31
N ILE A 673 -16.96 -4.75 3.33
CA ILE A 673 -16.21 -3.68 2.65
C ILE A 673 -16.35 -3.85 1.13
N GLY A 674 -16.61 -2.74 0.45
CA GLY A 674 -16.59 -2.65 -1.01
C GLY A 674 -15.21 -2.24 -1.53
N ILE A 675 -14.72 -2.95 -2.53
CA ILE A 675 -13.45 -2.67 -3.20
C ILE A 675 -13.72 -2.44 -4.69
N SER A 676 -13.15 -1.39 -5.27
CA SER A 676 -13.19 -1.14 -6.71
C SER A 676 -11.79 -0.90 -7.26
N ALA A 677 -11.42 -1.53 -8.38
CA ALA A 677 -10.14 -1.26 -9.03
C ALA A 677 -10.06 0.22 -9.50
N VAL A 678 -11.21 0.83 -9.80
CA VAL A 678 -11.27 2.16 -10.44
C VAL A 678 -12.31 3.05 -9.79
N ARG A 679 -13.57 3.02 -10.26
CA ARG A 679 -14.63 3.93 -9.81
C ARG A 679 -15.57 3.23 -8.83
N PRO A 680 -16.07 3.93 -7.80
CA PRO A 680 -17.04 3.35 -6.88
C PRO A 680 -18.34 2.99 -7.59
N ARG A 681 -19.14 2.13 -6.95
CA ARG A 681 -20.47 1.74 -7.44
C ARG A 681 -21.36 2.99 -7.58
N ASN A 682 -22.12 3.09 -8.67
CA ASN A 682 -23.08 4.17 -8.94
C ASN A 682 -22.43 5.58 -8.99
N THR A 683 -21.23 5.67 -9.55
CA THR A 683 -20.49 6.93 -9.63
C THR A 683 -21.19 8.00 -10.48
N GLU A 684 -20.93 9.27 -10.19
CA GLU A 684 -21.48 10.41 -10.92
C GLU A 684 -20.91 10.51 -12.36
N ARG A 685 -21.65 11.13 -13.30
CA ARG A 685 -21.20 11.30 -14.70
C ARG A 685 -19.91 12.13 -14.85
N THR A 686 -19.48 12.78 -13.79
CA THR A 686 -18.31 13.65 -13.70
C THR A 686 -17.07 12.93 -13.18
N ASN A 687 -17.11 11.61 -12.97
CA ASN A 687 -15.96 10.77 -12.60
C ASN A 687 -15.37 10.09 -13.85
N GLN A 688 -14.30 10.68 -14.39
CA GLN A 688 -13.66 10.27 -15.63
C GLN A 688 -12.27 9.68 -15.37
N ILE A 689 -11.91 8.58 -16.04
CA ILE A 689 -10.62 7.93 -15.81
C ILE A 689 -9.99 7.46 -17.12
N GLY A 690 -8.68 7.68 -17.22
CA GLY A 690 -7.79 7.11 -18.23
C GLY A 690 -7.63 7.96 -19.50
N GLY A 691 -7.10 7.29 -20.51
CA GLY A 691 -6.91 7.72 -21.88
C GLY A 691 -6.71 6.47 -22.75
N VAL A 692 -6.73 6.62 -24.07
CA VAL A 692 -6.82 5.49 -25.03
C VAL A 692 -5.73 4.41 -24.90
N ASP A 693 -4.60 4.72 -24.26
CA ASP A 693 -3.45 3.80 -24.07
C ASP A 693 -3.13 3.52 -22.59
N LYS A 694 -4.08 3.75 -21.67
CA LYS A 694 -3.85 3.58 -20.22
C LYS A 694 -4.24 2.18 -19.75
N VAL A 695 -3.77 1.78 -18.57
CA VAL A 695 -4.05 0.46 -18.01
C VAL A 695 -4.56 0.61 -16.57
N ILE A 696 -5.51 -0.24 -16.22
CA ILE A 696 -5.97 -0.44 -14.84
C ILE A 696 -5.52 -1.80 -14.35
N ASN A 697 -4.82 -1.80 -13.21
CA ASN A 697 -4.34 -3.01 -12.56
C ASN A 697 -4.86 -3.11 -11.12
N PHE A 698 -5.51 -4.22 -10.80
CA PHE A 698 -5.95 -4.56 -9.46
C PHE A 698 -5.35 -5.87 -8.97
N GLU A 699 -4.79 -5.86 -7.77
CA GLU A 699 -4.31 -7.06 -7.09
C GLU A 699 -4.84 -7.12 -5.66
N LEU A 700 -5.43 -8.26 -5.29
CA LEU A 700 -5.81 -8.59 -3.92
C LEU A 700 -5.17 -9.93 -3.53
N ALA A 701 -4.13 -9.89 -2.70
CA ALA A 701 -3.34 -11.05 -2.32
C ALA A 701 -3.03 -11.07 -0.81
N THR A 702 -3.82 -11.81 -0.02
CA THR A 702 -3.68 -11.87 1.44
C THR A 702 -4.12 -13.23 1.98
N GLU A 703 -3.47 -13.67 3.05
CA GLU A 703 -3.87 -14.86 3.80
C GLU A 703 -4.83 -14.56 4.96
N LYS A 704 -5.12 -13.27 5.22
CA LYS A 704 -6.07 -12.88 6.28
C LYS A 704 -7.49 -13.30 5.91
N THR A 705 -8.22 -13.81 6.90
CA THR A 705 -9.61 -14.21 6.73
C THR A 705 -10.52 -12.98 6.68
N PHE A 706 -11.42 -12.97 5.70
CA PHE A 706 -12.50 -11.99 5.59
C PHE A 706 -13.74 -12.63 4.96
N SER A 707 -14.89 -11.97 5.07
CA SER A 707 -16.16 -12.45 4.53
C SER A 707 -17.00 -11.34 3.92
N GLU A 708 -17.85 -11.71 2.96
CA GLU A 708 -18.84 -10.82 2.34
C GLU A 708 -18.26 -9.61 1.59
N ILE A 709 -17.01 -9.70 1.15
CA ILE A 709 -16.37 -8.63 0.36
C ILE A 709 -16.94 -8.59 -1.05
N GLU A 710 -17.18 -7.37 -1.52
CA GLU A 710 -17.51 -7.08 -2.90
C GLU A 710 -16.28 -6.50 -3.61
N VAL A 711 -15.94 -7.04 -4.78
CA VAL A 711 -14.86 -6.54 -5.63
C VAL A 711 -15.43 -6.17 -7.01
N LEU A 712 -15.21 -4.93 -7.42
CA LEU A 712 -15.55 -4.42 -8.74
C LEU A 712 -14.26 -4.06 -9.51
N GLY A 713 -14.18 -4.32 -10.80
CA GLY A 713 -13.17 -3.67 -11.65
C GLY A 713 -13.57 -2.21 -11.88
N ASP A 714 -14.77 -1.98 -12.43
CA ASP A 714 -15.37 -0.65 -12.54
C ASP A 714 -16.84 -0.62 -12.09
N GLY A 715 -17.15 0.32 -11.18
CA GLY A 715 -18.47 0.44 -10.55
C GLY A 715 -19.46 1.35 -11.26
N ALA A 716 -19.10 1.96 -12.39
CA ALA A 716 -19.96 2.94 -13.05
C ALA A 716 -20.96 2.32 -14.04
N GLU A 717 -22.07 3.00 -14.26
CA GLU A 717 -23.10 2.58 -15.22
C GLU A 717 -22.90 3.16 -16.63
N ASN A 718 -21.97 4.10 -16.81
CA ASN A 718 -21.64 4.67 -18.11
C ASN A 718 -20.19 4.33 -18.51
N PRO A 719 -20.00 3.31 -19.38
CA PRO A 719 -18.67 2.84 -19.74
C PRO A 719 -17.86 3.83 -20.59
N ASN A 720 -18.50 4.80 -21.26
CA ASN A 720 -17.79 5.78 -22.10
C ASN A 720 -17.01 6.85 -21.33
N LEU A 721 -17.27 6.97 -20.02
CA LEU A 721 -16.53 7.86 -19.15
C LEU A 721 -15.23 7.21 -18.63
N LEU A 722 -15.01 5.95 -18.99
CA LEU A 722 -13.74 5.26 -18.84
C LEU A 722 -13.08 5.22 -20.22
N TYR A 723 -11.91 5.86 -20.35
CA TYR A 723 -11.20 5.97 -21.63
C TYR A 723 -10.11 4.91 -21.82
N THR A 724 -9.86 4.09 -20.80
CA THR A 724 -8.92 2.97 -20.87
C THR A 724 -9.37 1.91 -21.88
N PRO A 725 -8.49 1.10 -22.48
CA PRO A 725 -8.87 -0.07 -23.26
C PRO A 725 -9.08 -1.34 -22.42
N ALA A 726 -8.45 -1.46 -21.24
CA ALA A 726 -8.41 -2.72 -20.51
C ALA A 726 -8.38 -2.58 -18.97
N ILE A 727 -8.96 -3.57 -18.28
CA ILE A 727 -8.91 -3.77 -16.83
C ILE A 727 -8.37 -5.17 -16.52
N SER A 728 -7.32 -5.24 -15.71
CA SER A 728 -6.74 -6.49 -15.22
C SER A 728 -6.94 -6.63 -13.71
N MET A 729 -7.53 -7.75 -13.29
CA MET A 729 -7.82 -8.07 -11.91
C MET A 729 -7.18 -9.41 -11.54
N LYS A 730 -6.39 -9.43 -10.46
CA LYS A 730 -5.74 -10.62 -9.92
C LYS A 730 -6.10 -10.83 -8.45
N ILE A 731 -6.63 -11.98 -8.11
CA ILE A 731 -7.11 -12.31 -6.76
C ILE A 731 -6.47 -13.61 -6.28
N ASN A 732 -5.78 -13.55 -5.14
CA ASN A 732 -5.17 -14.69 -4.47
C ASN A 732 -5.39 -14.61 -2.96
N THR A 733 -6.56 -15.07 -2.50
CA THR A 733 -6.98 -14.98 -1.10
C THR A 733 -7.52 -16.32 -0.61
N PRO A 734 -6.67 -17.30 -0.27
CA PRO A 734 -7.11 -18.66 0.03
C PRO A 734 -8.12 -18.75 1.20
N ASN A 735 -8.07 -17.81 2.15
CA ASN A 735 -8.98 -17.74 3.30
C ASN A 735 -10.14 -16.75 3.13
N GLY A 736 -10.21 -16.05 2.00
CA GLY A 736 -11.19 -14.99 1.73
C GLY A 736 -12.50 -15.51 1.14
N SER A 737 -13.62 -14.96 1.61
CA SER A 737 -14.96 -15.23 1.05
C SER A 737 -15.59 -13.96 0.46
N PHE A 738 -16.12 -14.06 -0.76
CA PHE A 738 -16.68 -12.94 -1.53
C PHE A 738 -18.19 -13.05 -1.73
N SER A 739 -18.89 -11.93 -1.59
CA SER A 739 -20.31 -11.81 -1.97
C SER A 739 -20.48 -11.55 -3.47
N LEU A 740 -19.51 -10.87 -4.09
CA LEU A 740 -19.51 -10.55 -5.51
C LEU A 740 -18.08 -10.26 -5.98
N ILE A 741 -17.72 -10.79 -7.14
CA ILE A 741 -16.59 -10.33 -7.95
C ILE A 741 -17.15 -9.97 -9.32
N GLN A 742 -17.04 -8.70 -9.71
CA GLN A 742 -17.57 -8.22 -10.97
C GLN A 742 -16.54 -7.40 -11.74
N GLY A 743 -16.31 -7.71 -13.01
CA GLY A 743 -15.39 -6.95 -13.85
C GLY A 743 -15.87 -5.52 -14.05
N MET A 744 -17.06 -5.34 -14.62
CA MET A 744 -17.70 -4.01 -14.74
C MET A 744 -19.19 -4.07 -14.48
N VAL A 745 -19.73 -3.04 -13.83
CA VAL A 745 -21.18 -2.84 -13.67
C VAL A 745 -21.86 -2.64 -15.04
N LYS A 746 -21.26 -1.83 -15.91
CA LYS A 746 -21.65 -1.69 -17.32
C LYS A 746 -20.43 -1.66 -18.23
N ASN A 747 -20.40 -2.50 -19.27
CA ASN A 747 -19.35 -2.49 -20.32
C ASN A 747 -19.92 -2.28 -21.74
N SER A 748 -21.18 -2.63 -21.97
CA SER A 748 -21.78 -2.44 -23.29
C SER A 748 -22.18 -0.98 -23.57
N PHE A 749 -21.76 -0.47 -24.73
CA PHE A 749 -22.20 0.81 -25.29
C PHE A 749 -22.27 0.73 -26.81
N GLY A 750 -23.23 1.42 -27.42
CA GLY A 750 -23.40 1.42 -28.89
C GLY A 750 -23.73 0.05 -29.50
N GLY A 751 -23.97 -0.99 -28.68
CA GLY A 751 -24.21 -2.35 -29.14
C GLY A 751 -22.95 -3.23 -29.26
N SER A 752 -21.83 -2.84 -28.64
CA SER A 752 -20.62 -3.65 -28.46
C SER A 752 -20.06 -3.50 -27.04
N LEU A 753 -19.17 -4.40 -26.64
CA LEU A 753 -18.31 -4.22 -25.47
C LEU A 753 -17.29 -3.11 -25.75
N THR A 754 -16.97 -2.33 -24.72
CA THR A 754 -16.05 -1.19 -24.84
C THR A 754 -14.66 -1.47 -24.27
N HIS A 755 -14.57 -2.35 -23.27
CA HIS A 755 -13.35 -2.62 -22.50
C HIS A 755 -13.02 -4.11 -22.45
N GLU A 756 -11.74 -4.42 -22.62
CA GLU A 756 -11.16 -5.73 -22.33
C GLU A 756 -11.11 -5.98 -20.83
N LEU A 757 -11.53 -7.17 -20.38
CA LEU A 757 -11.49 -7.54 -18.97
C LEU A 757 -10.76 -8.86 -18.78
N ALA A 758 -9.75 -8.87 -17.91
CA ALA A 758 -9.05 -10.07 -17.48
C ALA A 758 -9.20 -10.25 -15.97
N ILE A 759 -9.88 -11.31 -15.53
CA ILE A 759 -10.06 -11.63 -14.10
C ILE A 759 -9.39 -12.99 -13.81
N ASP A 760 -8.25 -12.95 -13.11
CA ASP A 760 -7.49 -14.13 -12.67
C ASP A 760 -7.71 -14.38 -11.17
N ILE A 761 -8.51 -15.39 -10.83
CA ILE A 761 -8.76 -15.83 -9.46
C ILE A 761 -7.95 -17.08 -9.20
N GLN A 762 -6.80 -16.90 -8.56
CA GLN A 762 -5.83 -17.95 -8.27
C GLN A 762 -6.26 -18.80 -7.08
N ALA A 763 -6.80 -18.16 -6.04
CA ALA A 763 -7.34 -18.81 -4.85
C ALA A 763 -8.43 -17.97 -4.17
N ALA A 764 -9.49 -18.64 -3.70
CA ALA A 764 -10.54 -18.09 -2.86
C ALA A 764 -11.23 -19.21 -2.08
N ARG A 765 -11.66 -18.95 -0.85
CA ARG A 765 -12.39 -19.95 -0.05
C ARG A 765 -13.79 -20.21 -0.60
N ALA A 766 -14.52 -19.13 -0.89
CA ALA A 766 -15.87 -19.19 -1.44
C ALA A 766 -16.23 -17.88 -2.14
N ILE A 767 -16.95 -17.96 -3.25
CA ILE A 767 -17.43 -16.80 -4.01
C ILE A 767 -18.92 -17.00 -4.29
N LYS A 768 -19.76 -16.04 -3.90
CA LYS A 768 -21.19 -16.18 -4.19
C LYS A 768 -21.50 -15.94 -5.67
N THR A 769 -21.01 -14.86 -6.26
CA THR A 769 -21.28 -14.55 -7.68
C THR A 769 -20.04 -13.98 -8.35
N ILE A 770 -19.72 -14.46 -9.54
CA ILE A 770 -18.78 -13.84 -10.47
C ILE A 770 -19.56 -13.29 -11.66
N ILE A 771 -19.34 -12.04 -12.03
CA ILE A 771 -19.94 -11.43 -13.22
C ILE A 771 -18.81 -10.83 -14.05
N GLY A 772 -18.47 -11.41 -15.19
CA GLY A 772 -17.41 -10.87 -16.03
C GLY A 772 -17.71 -9.45 -16.52
N SER A 773 -18.98 -9.18 -16.88
CA SER A 773 -19.40 -7.89 -17.44
C SER A 773 -20.82 -7.45 -17.01
N ASP A 774 -21.58 -6.77 -17.87
CA ASP A 774 -22.91 -6.25 -17.53
C ASP A 774 -24.03 -7.30 -17.61
N LEU A 775 -25.03 -7.19 -16.72
CA LEU A 775 -26.11 -8.18 -16.56
C LEU A 775 -27.23 -8.11 -17.62
N THR A 776 -27.36 -7.02 -18.37
CA THR A 776 -28.60 -6.70 -19.10
C THR A 776 -28.51 -6.79 -20.62
N THR A 777 -27.35 -7.09 -21.21
CA THR A 777 -27.21 -7.09 -22.68
C THR A 777 -26.23 -8.12 -23.27
N PHE A 778 -25.73 -9.06 -22.46
CA PHE A 778 -24.64 -9.96 -22.86
C PHE A 778 -25.14 -11.17 -23.68
N ASN A 779 -25.22 -11.04 -25.01
CA ASN A 779 -25.77 -12.04 -25.94
C ASN A 779 -25.00 -12.10 -27.29
N ASN A 780 -25.37 -13.03 -28.19
CA ASN A 780 -24.72 -13.27 -29.47
C ASN A 780 -24.51 -11.97 -30.28
N ARG A 781 -25.58 -11.16 -30.39
CA ARG A 781 -25.57 -9.90 -31.16
C ARG A 781 -24.60 -8.87 -30.60
N LEU A 782 -24.43 -8.81 -29.28
CA LEU A 782 -23.46 -7.93 -28.64
C LEU A 782 -22.04 -8.41 -28.93
N ILE A 783 -21.76 -9.69 -28.67
CA ILE A 783 -20.41 -10.24 -28.74
C ILE A 783 -19.90 -10.31 -30.19
N GLU A 784 -20.74 -10.64 -31.16
CA GLU A 784 -20.38 -10.63 -32.60
C GLU A 784 -19.86 -9.26 -33.06
N LYS A 785 -20.34 -8.17 -32.45
CA LYS A 785 -19.95 -6.79 -32.78
C LYS A 785 -18.82 -6.24 -31.89
N SER A 786 -18.31 -7.05 -30.98
CA SER A 786 -17.31 -6.63 -30.00
C SER A 786 -15.93 -7.09 -30.41
N GLU A 787 -14.96 -6.16 -30.42
CA GLU A 787 -13.54 -6.51 -30.50
C GLU A 787 -12.98 -6.88 -29.12
N ALA A 788 -13.56 -6.30 -28.06
CA ALA A 788 -13.16 -6.56 -26.68
C ALA A 788 -13.64 -7.92 -26.15
N ALA A 789 -12.81 -8.61 -25.37
CA ALA A 789 -13.09 -9.87 -24.71
C ALA A 789 -13.23 -9.75 -23.18
N ILE A 790 -13.91 -10.74 -22.59
CA ILE A 790 -14.08 -10.90 -21.15
C ILE A 790 -13.52 -12.26 -20.76
N ALA A 791 -12.28 -12.27 -20.30
CA ALA A 791 -11.53 -13.45 -19.95
C ALA A 791 -11.53 -13.69 -18.42
N LEU A 792 -12.00 -14.87 -18.02
CA LEU A 792 -11.98 -15.34 -16.64
C LEU A 792 -11.01 -16.52 -16.52
N LYS A 793 -10.19 -16.55 -15.48
CA LYS A 793 -9.28 -17.65 -15.16
C LYS A 793 -9.44 -18.05 -13.70
N LEU A 794 -9.66 -19.33 -13.42
CA LEU A 794 -9.96 -19.83 -12.08
C LEU A 794 -9.05 -21.00 -11.67
N GLY A 795 -8.51 -20.92 -10.45
CA GLY A 795 -7.97 -22.07 -9.72
C GLY A 795 -6.49 -22.34 -9.91
N SER A 796 -5.68 -21.40 -10.41
CA SER A 796 -4.26 -21.63 -10.71
C SER A 796 -3.37 -21.99 -9.50
N SER A 797 -3.76 -21.57 -8.29
CA SER A 797 -2.98 -21.79 -7.06
C SER A 797 -3.75 -22.52 -5.94
N SER A 798 -5.06 -22.72 -6.10
CA SER A 798 -5.91 -23.40 -5.11
C SER A 798 -6.22 -24.83 -5.53
N GLU A 799 -6.28 -25.74 -4.57
CA GLU A 799 -6.78 -27.11 -4.80
C GLU A 799 -8.26 -27.12 -5.18
N GLU A 800 -9.06 -26.20 -4.63
CA GLU A 800 -10.50 -26.08 -4.88
C GLU A 800 -10.95 -24.61 -4.78
N ILE A 801 -11.84 -24.17 -5.68
CA ILE A 801 -12.60 -22.91 -5.57
C ILE A 801 -14.09 -23.23 -5.62
N ARG A 802 -14.84 -22.75 -4.62
CA ARG A 802 -16.30 -22.84 -4.59
C ARG A 802 -16.94 -21.53 -5.04
N VAL A 803 -17.79 -21.60 -6.05
CA VAL A 803 -18.54 -20.49 -6.62
C VAL A 803 -20.03 -20.85 -6.60
N GLU A 804 -20.98 -19.95 -6.31
CA GLU A 804 -22.38 -20.29 -6.61
C GLU A 804 -22.69 -20.04 -8.08
N ARG A 805 -22.41 -18.84 -8.60
CA ARG A 805 -22.84 -18.44 -9.95
C ARG A 805 -21.74 -17.71 -10.71
N ILE A 806 -21.55 -18.04 -11.98
CA ILE A 806 -20.63 -17.35 -12.90
C ILE A 806 -21.43 -16.87 -14.12
N TYR A 807 -21.34 -15.58 -14.42
CA TYR A 807 -22.10 -14.94 -15.50
C TYR A 807 -21.20 -14.12 -16.43
N ASN A 808 -21.61 -14.03 -17.70
CA ASN A 808 -21.19 -13.01 -18.67
C ASN A 808 -19.70 -13.01 -18.97
N PHE A 809 -19.24 -14.02 -19.71
CA PHE A 809 -17.85 -14.17 -20.14
C PHE A 809 -17.77 -14.56 -21.62
N THR A 810 -16.70 -14.14 -22.30
CA THR A 810 -16.37 -14.65 -23.64
C THR A 810 -15.40 -15.82 -23.55
N GLN A 811 -14.55 -15.86 -22.51
CA GLN A 811 -13.61 -16.93 -22.25
C GLN A 811 -13.57 -17.25 -20.74
N LEU A 812 -13.58 -18.52 -20.39
CA LEU A 812 -13.44 -19.01 -19.02
C LEU A 812 -12.46 -20.19 -19.01
N ALA A 813 -11.38 -20.09 -18.25
CA ALA A 813 -10.41 -21.17 -18.05
C ALA A 813 -10.46 -21.70 -16.61
N VAL A 814 -10.53 -23.02 -16.47
CA VAL A 814 -10.47 -23.74 -15.18
C VAL A 814 -9.18 -24.57 -15.14
N GLU A 815 -8.30 -24.28 -14.19
CA GLU A 815 -7.00 -24.97 -14.09
C GLU A 815 -7.00 -26.17 -13.14
N ASN A 816 -7.65 -26.06 -11.97
CA ASN A 816 -7.74 -27.14 -10.98
C ASN A 816 -9.21 -27.54 -10.74
N LYS A 817 -9.67 -27.60 -9.49
CA LYS A 817 -11.04 -27.95 -9.14
C LYS A 817 -11.90 -26.70 -8.91
N VAL A 818 -13.01 -26.59 -9.63
CA VAL A 818 -14.04 -25.55 -9.44
C VAL A 818 -15.38 -26.22 -9.18
N GLU A 819 -16.05 -25.83 -8.11
CA GLU A 819 -17.43 -26.20 -7.82
C GLU A 819 -18.33 -24.98 -8.04
N ALA A 820 -19.30 -25.09 -8.94
CA ALA A 820 -20.24 -24.06 -9.31
C ALA A 820 -21.69 -24.56 -9.22
N LYS A 821 -22.66 -23.73 -8.84
CA LYS A 821 -24.07 -24.10 -9.08
C LYS A 821 -24.44 -23.81 -10.53
N SER A 822 -24.18 -22.60 -10.99
CA SER A 822 -24.45 -22.24 -12.39
C SER A 822 -23.32 -21.47 -13.05
N ILE A 823 -23.08 -21.78 -14.32
CA ILE A 823 -22.14 -21.06 -15.20
C ILE A 823 -22.90 -20.72 -16.49
N LEU A 824 -23.19 -19.44 -16.71
CA LEU A 824 -23.88 -18.97 -17.90
C LEU A 824 -23.01 -17.94 -18.62
N ASN A 825 -22.65 -18.21 -19.87
CA ASN A 825 -21.97 -17.22 -20.72
C ASN A 825 -22.81 -15.95 -20.91
N GLY A 826 -24.14 -16.00 -20.77
CA GLY A 826 -25.02 -14.84 -20.65
C GLY A 826 -26.05 -15.02 -19.52
N SER A 827 -26.22 -14.02 -18.65
CA SER A 827 -27.10 -14.08 -17.47
C SER A 827 -28.59 -14.23 -17.80
N GLY A 828 -28.98 -13.89 -19.03
CA GLY A 828 -30.34 -14.10 -19.55
C GLY A 828 -30.55 -15.47 -20.23
N ALA A 829 -29.53 -16.34 -20.26
CA ALA A 829 -29.62 -17.63 -20.94
C ALA A 829 -30.53 -18.60 -20.18
N THR A 830 -31.67 -18.94 -20.79
CA THR A 830 -32.59 -20.01 -20.39
C THR A 830 -32.49 -21.17 -21.38
N SER A 831 -33.10 -22.30 -21.02
CA SER A 831 -33.17 -23.46 -21.91
C SER A 831 -33.94 -23.17 -23.20
N GLU A 832 -34.87 -22.20 -23.20
CA GLU A 832 -35.69 -21.88 -24.39
C GLU A 832 -35.00 -20.92 -25.37
N ASN A 833 -34.15 -20.02 -24.88
CA ASN A 833 -33.54 -18.98 -25.70
C ASN A 833 -32.06 -19.22 -26.03
N PHE A 834 -31.41 -20.21 -25.41
CA PHE A 834 -29.97 -20.44 -25.57
C PHE A 834 -29.56 -20.62 -27.04
N GLU A 835 -30.29 -21.43 -27.80
CA GLU A 835 -30.04 -21.70 -29.23
C GLU A 835 -30.26 -20.50 -30.16
N GLN A 836 -30.91 -19.44 -29.69
CA GLN A 836 -31.19 -18.26 -30.51
C GLN A 836 -30.29 -17.09 -30.15
N GLU A 837 -29.96 -16.94 -28.86
CA GLU A 837 -29.37 -15.71 -28.33
C GLU A 837 -28.01 -15.90 -27.65
N TYR A 838 -27.57 -17.13 -27.32
CA TYR A 838 -26.38 -17.31 -26.44
C TYR A 838 -25.37 -18.37 -26.90
N GLN A 839 -25.66 -19.16 -27.94
CA GLN A 839 -24.81 -20.29 -28.31
C GLN A 839 -23.50 -19.92 -29.03
N GLN A 840 -23.39 -18.72 -29.64
CA GLN A 840 -22.30 -18.41 -30.57
C GLN A 840 -21.01 -17.90 -29.90
N PHE A 841 -21.00 -17.70 -28.59
CA PHE A 841 -19.86 -17.17 -27.83
C PHE A 841 -19.72 -17.87 -26.47
N GLY A 842 -18.64 -17.56 -25.75
CA GLY A 842 -18.35 -18.18 -24.45
C GLY A 842 -17.59 -19.47 -24.67
N GLU A 843 -16.29 -19.41 -24.49
CA GLU A 843 -15.37 -20.53 -24.60
C GLU A 843 -14.94 -20.95 -23.19
N LEU A 844 -15.43 -22.09 -22.74
CA LEU A 844 -14.99 -22.72 -21.50
C LEU A 844 -13.86 -23.70 -21.80
N SER A 845 -12.69 -23.50 -21.21
CA SER A 845 -11.53 -24.39 -21.32
C SER A 845 -11.23 -25.05 -19.98
N LEU A 846 -11.27 -26.38 -19.96
CA LEU A 846 -10.80 -27.18 -18.83
C LEU A 846 -9.38 -27.65 -19.12
N LYS A 847 -8.42 -27.25 -18.29
CA LYS A 847 -7.02 -27.64 -18.44
C LYS A 847 -6.78 -29.09 -18.07
N GLU A 848 -5.59 -29.59 -18.38
CA GLU A 848 -5.19 -30.97 -18.12
C GLU A 848 -5.48 -31.36 -16.65
N GLY A 849 -6.32 -32.38 -16.45
CA GLY A 849 -6.73 -32.86 -15.12
C GLY A 849 -7.67 -31.94 -14.32
N ALA A 850 -8.14 -30.83 -14.90
CA ALA A 850 -9.08 -29.92 -14.25
C ALA A 850 -10.43 -30.60 -13.98
N LYS A 851 -11.10 -30.20 -12.90
CA LYS A 851 -12.39 -30.76 -12.47
C LYS A 851 -13.43 -29.67 -12.28
N LEU A 852 -14.45 -29.66 -13.11
CA LEU A 852 -15.59 -28.76 -12.98
C LEU A 852 -16.81 -29.50 -12.44
N LEU A 853 -17.23 -29.18 -11.23
CA LEU A 853 -18.50 -29.64 -10.67
C LEU A 853 -19.54 -28.55 -10.90
N VAL A 854 -20.62 -28.84 -11.64
CA VAL A 854 -21.61 -27.83 -12.03
C VAL A 854 -23.03 -28.40 -12.08
N GLU A 855 -24.01 -27.70 -11.48
CA GLU A 855 -25.43 -28.09 -11.60
C GLU A 855 -26.04 -27.64 -12.93
N GLU A 856 -25.68 -26.45 -13.40
CA GLU A 856 -26.13 -25.85 -14.65
C GLU A 856 -24.98 -25.17 -15.42
N LEU A 857 -24.74 -25.57 -16.67
CA LEU A 857 -23.72 -25.00 -17.55
C LEU A 857 -24.35 -24.58 -18.88
N LYS A 858 -24.20 -23.31 -19.26
CA LYS A 858 -24.55 -22.79 -20.58
C LYS A 858 -23.37 -22.02 -21.14
N THR A 859 -22.74 -22.56 -22.19
CA THR A 859 -21.53 -22.00 -22.80
C THR A 859 -21.49 -22.34 -24.27
N GLY A 860 -20.99 -21.48 -25.16
CA GLY A 860 -20.97 -21.77 -26.59
C GLY A 860 -20.07 -22.96 -26.93
N LYS A 861 -18.81 -22.93 -26.45
CA LYS A 861 -17.85 -24.00 -26.71
C LYS A 861 -17.23 -24.53 -25.41
N LEU A 862 -17.07 -25.84 -25.34
CA LEU A 862 -16.33 -26.52 -24.27
C LEU A 862 -15.08 -27.19 -24.84
N PHE A 863 -13.91 -26.69 -24.44
CA PHE A 863 -12.61 -27.31 -24.69
C PHE A 863 -12.22 -28.14 -23.46
N ALA A 864 -11.85 -29.39 -23.67
CA ALA A 864 -11.44 -30.30 -22.61
C ALA A 864 -10.08 -30.91 -22.95
N ASP A 865 -9.03 -30.49 -22.26
CA ASP A 865 -7.70 -31.07 -22.35
C ASP A 865 -7.70 -32.49 -21.76
N LYS A 866 -6.59 -33.22 -21.94
CA LYS A 866 -6.41 -34.57 -21.41
C LYS A 866 -6.84 -34.71 -19.93
N ASN A 867 -7.60 -35.77 -19.62
CA ASN A 867 -8.10 -36.09 -18.28
C ASN A 867 -9.00 -35.03 -17.61
N ALA A 868 -9.49 -34.02 -18.34
CA ALA A 868 -10.43 -33.05 -17.79
C ALA A 868 -11.79 -33.68 -17.47
N GLU A 869 -12.36 -33.35 -16.30
CA GLU A 869 -13.63 -33.89 -15.83
C GLU A 869 -14.71 -32.81 -15.69
N VAL A 870 -15.94 -33.14 -16.12
CA VAL A 870 -17.17 -32.38 -15.80
C VAL A 870 -18.10 -33.25 -14.97
N HIS A 871 -18.52 -32.76 -13.82
CA HIS A 871 -19.49 -33.44 -12.96
C HIS A 871 -20.79 -32.66 -12.99
N SER A 872 -21.88 -33.30 -13.38
CA SER A 872 -23.19 -32.64 -13.43
C SER A 872 -24.35 -33.59 -13.10
N PRO A 873 -25.51 -33.07 -12.70
CA PRO A 873 -26.72 -33.88 -12.60
C PRO A 873 -27.12 -34.40 -13.98
N ALA A 874 -27.71 -35.59 -14.05
CA ALA A 874 -28.26 -36.12 -15.30
C ALA A 874 -29.53 -35.36 -15.72
N GLY A 875 -29.57 -34.89 -16.96
CA GLY A 875 -30.69 -34.15 -17.56
C GLY A 875 -30.26 -33.34 -18.77
N ALA A 876 -31.09 -33.29 -19.81
CA ALA A 876 -30.82 -32.50 -21.03
C ALA A 876 -30.72 -30.99 -20.74
N GLN A 877 -31.44 -30.52 -19.71
CA GLN A 877 -31.54 -29.11 -19.34
C GLN A 877 -30.38 -28.59 -18.47
N ASN A 878 -29.39 -29.42 -18.15
CA ASN A 878 -28.33 -29.04 -17.21
C ASN A 878 -27.09 -28.50 -17.93
N ILE A 879 -26.78 -29.02 -19.14
CA ILE A 879 -25.63 -28.56 -19.93
C ILE A 879 -26.11 -28.19 -21.33
N PHE A 880 -25.86 -26.95 -21.75
CA PHE A 880 -26.11 -26.44 -23.10
C PHE A 880 -24.83 -25.91 -23.72
N LEU A 881 -24.56 -26.33 -24.96
CA LEU A 881 -23.44 -25.83 -25.75
C LEU A 881 -23.65 -25.97 -27.25
N GLU A 882 -22.96 -25.17 -28.05
CA GLU A 882 -22.92 -25.30 -29.52
C GLU A 882 -21.93 -26.40 -29.92
N LYS A 883 -20.74 -26.41 -29.31
CA LYS A 883 -19.64 -27.28 -29.73
C LYS A 883 -18.80 -27.84 -28.57
N LEU A 884 -18.55 -29.15 -28.60
CA LEU A 884 -17.61 -29.84 -27.72
C LEU A 884 -16.31 -30.14 -28.49
N VAL A 885 -15.16 -29.81 -27.91
CA VAL A 885 -13.83 -30.02 -28.50
C VAL A 885 -12.91 -30.65 -27.45
N PRO A 886 -12.93 -31.98 -27.29
CA PRO A 886 -11.99 -32.67 -26.41
C PRO A 886 -10.67 -32.97 -27.14
N GLU A 887 -9.56 -32.96 -26.42
CA GLU A 887 -8.25 -33.44 -26.92
C GLU A 887 -8.26 -34.97 -27.12
N GLU A 888 -8.83 -35.70 -26.16
CA GLU A 888 -9.10 -37.16 -26.24
C GLU A 888 -10.61 -37.42 -26.04
N LYS A 889 -11.06 -37.62 -24.80
CA LYS A 889 -12.48 -37.75 -24.42
C LYS A 889 -12.81 -36.83 -23.27
N LEU A 890 -13.98 -36.19 -23.30
CA LEU A 890 -14.53 -35.55 -22.11
C LEU A 890 -14.92 -36.62 -21.10
N ILE A 891 -14.38 -36.53 -19.88
CA ILE A 891 -14.80 -37.38 -18.76
C ILE A 891 -15.98 -36.72 -18.05
N TRP A 892 -17.12 -37.37 -18.06
CA TRP A 892 -18.29 -36.93 -17.30
C TRP A 892 -18.48 -37.79 -16.04
N ARG A 893 -18.89 -37.18 -14.94
CA ARG A 893 -19.31 -37.90 -13.74
C ARG A 893 -20.69 -37.47 -13.28
N LEU A 894 -21.50 -38.43 -12.89
CA LEU A 894 -22.83 -38.15 -12.34
C LEU A 894 -22.68 -37.49 -10.96
N LEU A 895 -23.13 -36.25 -10.84
CA LEU A 895 -23.02 -35.48 -9.59
C LEU A 895 -24.07 -35.86 -8.54
N LEU A 896 -25.29 -36.22 -8.99
CA LEU A 896 -26.41 -36.56 -8.13
C LEU A 896 -27.03 -37.90 -8.56
N PRO A 897 -27.28 -38.85 -7.63
CA PRO A 897 -27.90 -40.13 -7.96
C PRO A 897 -29.21 -39.98 -8.73
N LYS A 898 -29.30 -40.63 -9.89
CA LYS A 898 -30.52 -40.67 -10.72
C LYS A 898 -30.69 -42.05 -11.34
N ASN A 899 -31.94 -42.53 -11.40
CA ASN A 899 -32.25 -43.78 -12.10
C ASN A 899 -32.06 -43.62 -13.61
N GLN A 900 -31.50 -44.64 -14.25
CA GLN A 900 -31.35 -44.67 -15.71
C GLN A 900 -32.71 -44.70 -16.40
N GLU A 901 -32.77 -44.10 -17.58
CA GLU A 901 -33.96 -43.99 -18.41
C GLU A 901 -33.75 -44.76 -19.74
N GLU A 902 -34.83 -45.11 -20.43
CA GLU A 902 -34.73 -45.64 -21.79
C GLU A 902 -34.43 -44.51 -22.77
N ILE A 903 -33.29 -44.60 -23.46
CA ILE A 903 -32.81 -43.61 -24.41
C ILE A 903 -32.61 -44.24 -25.78
N LYS A 904 -32.92 -43.48 -26.84
CA LYS A 904 -32.79 -43.93 -28.23
C LYS A 904 -31.72 -43.10 -28.93
N GLY A 905 -30.59 -43.73 -29.25
CA GLY A 905 -29.45 -43.09 -29.89
C GLY A 905 -29.37 -43.32 -31.40
N LYS A 906 -28.34 -42.72 -31.99
CA LYS A 906 -27.94 -42.85 -33.40
C LYS A 906 -26.91 -43.95 -33.55
N TYR A 907 -25.94 -44.02 -32.63
CA TYR A 907 -24.89 -45.04 -32.62
C TYR A 907 -25.43 -46.37 -32.11
N PHE A 908 -26.14 -46.34 -31.00
CA PHE A 908 -26.76 -47.51 -30.40
C PHE A 908 -28.28 -47.31 -30.44
N VAL A 909 -29.03 -48.40 -30.59
CA VAL A 909 -30.50 -48.40 -30.68
C VAL A 909 -31.13 -47.97 -29.33
N GLN A 910 -32.15 -48.65 -28.83
CA GLN A 910 -32.75 -48.33 -27.53
C GLN A 910 -31.86 -48.93 -26.43
N GLN A 911 -31.34 -48.08 -25.56
CA GLN A 911 -30.43 -48.45 -24.47
C GLN A 911 -30.89 -47.86 -23.13
N SER A 912 -30.21 -48.23 -22.04
CA SER A 912 -30.37 -47.63 -20.72
C SER A 912 -29.30 -46.55 -20.52
N GLY A 913 -29.65 -45.39 -19.98
CA GLY A 913 -28.68 -44.33 -19.72
C GLY A 913 -29.31 -43.01 -19.31
N TYR A 914 -28.67 -41.89 -19.64
CA TYR A 914 -29.11 -40.54 -19.29
C TYR A 914 -28.98 -39.56 -20.48
N PRO A 915 -29.93 -38.62 -20.66
CA PRO A 915 -29.61 -37.38 -21.35
C PRO A 915 -28.68 -36.54 -20.46
N VAL A 916 -27.62 -35.96 -21.03
CA VAL A 916 -26.60 -35.24 -20.24
C VAL A 916 -26.28 -33.84 -20.76
N MET A 917 -26.49 -33.57 -22.04
CA MET A 917 -26.25 -32.24 -22.63
C MET A 917 -27.12 -31.99 -23.85
N THR A 918 -27.45 -30.74 -24.12
CA THR A 918 -28.21 -30.28 -25.30
C THR A 918 -27.27 -29.51 -26.24
N PHE A 919 -27.30 -29.84 -27.53
CA PHE A 919 -26.48 -29.17 -28.53
C PHE A 919 -27.29 -28.14 -29.32
N ALA A 920 -26.94 -26.87 -29.19
CA ALA A 920 -27.56 -25.76 -29.90
C ALA A 920 -26.96 -25.63 -31.31
N GLY A 921 -27.28 -26.58 -32.21
CA GLY A 921 -26.76 -26.63 -33.58
C GLY A 921 -26.57 -28.05 -34.10
N LYS A 922 -26.19 -28.20 -35.38
CA LYS A 922 -26.02 -29.52 -36.03
C LYS A 922 -24.57 -30.02 -36.09
N GLU A 923 -23.60 -29.23 -35.66
CA GLU A 923 -22.18 -29.50 -35.92
C GLU A 923 -21.51 -30.42 -34.87
N SER A 924 -22.11 -30.61 -33.70
CA SER A 924 -21.50 -31.38 -32.60
C SER A 924 -22.51 -32.31 -31.96
N SER A 925 -22.05 -33.49 -31.53
CA SER A 925 -22.85 -34.45 -30.80
C SER A 925 -21.96 -35.30 -29.90
N LEU A 926 -22.53 -35.96 -28.89
CA LEU A 926 -21.82 -37.03 -28.19
C LEU A 926 -21.72 -38.27 -29.06
N SER A 927 -20.59 -38.96 -28.94
CA SER A 927 -20.26 -40.17 -29.67
C SER A 927 -19.33 -41.05 -28.84
N PRO A 928 -19.13 -42.32 -29.23
CA PRO A 928 -18.12 -43.19 -28.64
C PRO A 928 -16.70 -42.61 -28.60
N GLU A 929 -16.34 -41.77 -29.57
CA GLU A 929 -14.97 -41.26 -29.76
C GLU A 929 -14.61 -40.10 -28.85
N ASN A 930 -15.59 -39.30 -28.40
CA ASN A 930 -15.32 -38.01 -27.75
C ASN A 930 -15.80 -37.91 -26.30
N PHE A 931 -16.41 -38.97 -25.76
CA PHE A 931 -17.04 -38.93 -24.44
C PHE A 931 -16.97 -40.26 -23.70
N ILE A 932 -16.67 -40.17 -22.41
CA ILE A 932 -16.79 -41.27 -21.45
C ILE A 932 -17.42 -40.76 -20.15
N GLY A 933 -18.31 -41.55 -19.56
CA GLY A 933 -19.06 -41.17 -18.35
C GLY A 933 -18.91 -42.19 -17.22
N PHE A 934 -19.07 -41.74 -15.97
CA PHE A 934 -19.06 -42.60 -14.79
C PHE A 934 -20.14 -42.22 -13.78
N ASP A 935 -20.76 -43.21 -13.12
CA ASP A 935 -21.57 -42.98 -11.92
C ASP A 935 -20.75 -43.12 -10.62
N GLU A 936 -21.39 -42.91 -9.47
CA GLU A 936 -20.76 -43.03 -8.15
C GLU A 936 -20.18 -44.42 -7.85
N ALA A 937 -20.72 -45.48 -8.48
CA ALA A 937 -20.23 -46.84 -8.34
C ALA A 937 -19.10 -47.15 -9.35
N GLY A 938 -18.72 -46.18 -10.18
CA GLY A 938 -17.73 -46.33 -11.24
C GLY A 938 -18.26 -46.97 -12.50
N ARG A 939 -19.57 -47.23 -12.64
CA ARG A 939 -20.14 -47.83 -13.85
C ARG A 939 -19.96 -46.88 -15.03
N ALA A 940 -19.59 -47.45 -16.17
CA ALA A 940 -19.19 -46.67 -17.34
C ALA A 940 -20.37 -46.37 -18.28
N PHE A 941 -20.24 -45.23 -18.95
CA PHE A 941 -21.15 -44.76 -19.98
C PHE A 941 -20.34 -44.30 -21.20
N THR A 942 -20.87 -44.53 -22.39
CA THR A 942 -20.32 -44.05 -23.67
C THR A 942 -21.20 -42.96 -24.26
N GLY A 943 -20.64 -42.10 -25.11
CA GLY A 943 -21.41 -41.06 -25.80
C GLY A 943 -22.30 -41.62 -26.91
N ASP A 944 -23.50 -41.07 -27.05
CA ASP A 944 -24.42 -41.26 -28.18
C ASP A 944 -25.24 -39.97 -28.39
N SER A 945 -26.03 -39.87 -29.46
CA SER A 945 -26.92 -38.72 -29.69
C SER A 945 -28.20 -39.13 -30.39
N ASN A 946 -29.29 -38.39 -30.16
CA ASN A 946 -30.56 -38.58 -30.86
C ASN A 946 -30.86 -37.46 -31.88
N GLY A 947 -29.88 -36.57 -32.11
CA GLY A 947 -30.01 -35.39 -32.97
C GLY A 947 -30.38 -34.09 -32.23
N GLU A 948 -30.83 -34.17 -30.97
CA GLU A 948 -31.21 -33.03 -30.13
C GLU A 948 -30.39 -33.01 -28.82
N PHE A 949 -30.21 -34.18 -28.21
CA PHE A 949 -29.50 -34.39 -26.95
C PHE A 949 -28.27 -35.29 -27.13
N GLY A 950 -27.21 -34.94 -26.41
CA GLY A 950 -26.12 -35.83 -26.06
C GLY A 950 -26.55 -36.80 -24.96
N LEU A 951 -26.27 -38.07 -25.18
CA LEU A 951 -26.68 -39.19 -24.35
C LEU A 951 -25.46 -39.88 -23.74
N ALA A 952 -25.53 -40.18 -22.45
CA ALA A 952 -24.61 -41.08 -21.76
C ALA A 952 -25.27 -42.47 -21.70
N VAL A 953 -24.84 -43.36 -22.59
CA VAL A 953 -25.38 -44.73 -22.73
C VAL A 953 -24.59 -45.67 -21.84
N ALA A 954 -25.26 -46.42 -20.97
CA ALA A 954 -24.59 -47.40 -20.10
C ALA A 954 -23.87 -48.45 -20.98
N ALA A 955 -22.58 -48.67 -20.70
CA ALA A 955 -21.75 -49.55 -21.51
C ALA A 955 -20.65 -50.23 -20.70
N THR A 956 -20.16 -51.36 -21.20
CA THR A 956 -18.84 -51.90 -20.87
C THR A 956 -17.85 -51.33 -21.88
N ILE A 957 -16.80 -50.66 -21.40
CA ILE A 957 -15.75 -50.10 -22.25
C ILE A 957 -14.45 -50.84 -21.92
N ILE A 958 -13.74 -51.32 -22.92
CA ILE A 958 -12.51 -52.08 -22.75
C ILE A 958 -11.42 -51.41 -23.57
N ASP A 959 -10.38 -50.93 -22.89
CA ASP A 959 -9.20 -50.34 -23.47
C ASP A 959 -8.02 -51.28 -23.18
N TYR A 960 -7.47 -51.92 -24.21
CA TYR A 960 -6.39 -52.90 -24.06
C TYR A 960 -5.11 -52.44 -24.75
N GLN A 961 -3.97 -52.80 -24.18
CA GLN A 961 -2.65 -52.52 -24.75
C GLN A 961 -1.64 -53.63 -24.41
N VAL A 962 -0.84 -54.05 -25.41
CA VAL A 962 0.28 -54.98 -25.27
C VAL A 962 1.55 -54.22 -24.94
N THR A 963 2.06 -54.44 -23.73
CA THR A 963 3.22 -53.73 -23.16
C THR A 963 4.57 -54.37 -23.52
N SER A 964 4.59 -55.66 -23.90
CA SER A 964 5.79 -56.38 -24.34
C SER A 964 6.10 -56.13 -25.82
N GLN A 965 7.35 -56.27 -26.26
CA GLN A 965 7.73 -56.08 -27.67
C GLN A 965 7.12 -57.12 -28.63
N LEU A 966 6.66 -58.25 -28.11
CA LEU A 966 6.03 -59.36 -28.82
C LEU A 966 4.63 -59.62 -28.23
N GLY A 967 3.74 -60.26 -28.99
CA GLY A 967 2.39 -60.65 -28.54
C GLY A 967 1.27 -59.82 -29.15
N GLU A 968 0.09 -60.42 -29.21
CA GLU A 968 -1.11 -59.86 -29.84
C GLU A 968 -2.36 -60.18 -29.02
N VAL A 969 -3.38 -59.33 -29.09
CA VAL A 969 -4.69 -59.52 -28.47
C VAL A 969 -5.71 -59.72 -29.56
N ALA A 970 -6.41 -60.86 -29.53
CA ALA A 970 -7.54 -61.15 -30.38
C ALA A 970 -8.84 -60.99 -29.60
N HIS A 971 -9.93 -60.66 -30.28
CA HIS A 971 -11.22 -60.48 -29.62
C HIS A 971 -12.37 -61.07 -30.45
N SER A 972 -13.41 -61.57 -29.79
CA SER A 972 -14.57 -62.16 -30.49
C SER A 972 -15.65 -61.15 -30.91
N PHE A 973 -15.41 -59.85 -30.74
CA PHE A 973 -16.35 -58.80 -31.14
C PHE A 973 -16.43 -58.65 -32.66
N PHE A 974 -17.65 -58.64 -33.20
CA PHE A 974 -17.89 -58.33 -34.61
C PHE A 974 -17.96 -56.82 -34.81
N LEU A 975 -16.82 -56.21 -35.15
CA LEU A 975 -16.73 -54.78 -35.47
C LEU A 975 -17.13 -54.56 -36.94
N LYS A 976 -18.08 -53.66 -37.19
CA LYS A 976 -18.42 -53.26 -38.56
C LYS A 976 -17.28 -52.40 -39.14
N PRO A 977 -16.96 -52.52 -40.45
CA PRO A 977 -15.92 -51.69 -41.09
C PRO A 977 -16.17 -50.21 -40.84
N ASP A 978 -15.15 -49.50 -40.37
CA ASP A 978 -15.19 -48.08 -40.03
C ASP A 978 -16.38 -47.69 -39.12
N ASN A 979 -16.87 -48.62 -38.29
CA ASN A 979 -18.06 -48.45 -37.44
C ASN A 979 -19.34 -48.05 -38.22
N HIS A 980 -19.51 -48.56 -39.45
CA HIS A 980 -20.68 -48.28 -40.31
C HIS A 980 -21.29 -49.52 -40.99
N PRO A 981 -22.60 -49.50 -41.34
CA PRO A 981 -23.58 -48.46 -41.06
C PRO A 981 -24.15 -48.56 -39.62
N LEU A 982 -24.58 -47.40 -39.08
CA LEU A 982 -25.26 -47.28 -37.79
C LEU A 982 -26.72 -47.81 -37.87
N PRO A 983 -27.32 -48.31 -36.78
CA PRO A 983 -26.76 -48.47 -35.43
C PRO A 983 -25.80 -49.66 -35.31
N LEU A 984 -25.03 -49.69 -34.23
CA LEU A 984 -23.99 -50.66 -33.90
C LEU A 984 -24.41 -51.53 -32.72
N ASP A 985 -23.99 -52.79 -32.75
CA ASP A 985 -24.12 -53.69 -31.60
C ASP A 985 -22.92 -53.54 -30.64
N VAL A 986 -21.74 -53.29 -31.22
CA VAL A 986 -20.46 -52.99 -30.57
C VAL A 986 -19.76 -51.92 -31.41
N TRP A 987 -19.15 -50.93 -30.76
CA TRP A 987 -18.27 -49.96 -31.41
C TRP A 987 -16.82 -50.28 -31.04
N GLY A 988 -15.87 -50.08 -31.95
CA GLY A 988 -14.47 -50.22 -31.59
C GLY A 988 -13.50 -49.76 -32.65
N ILE A 989 -12.29 -49.42 -32.20
CA ILE A 989 -11.12 -49.15 -33.02
C ILE A 989 -10.01 -50.02 -32.44
N THR A 990 -9.60 -51.04 -33.19
CA THR A 990 -8.70 -52.06 -32.69
C THR A 990 -7.59 -52.38 -33.69
N ASP A 991 -6.42 -52.66 -33.16
CA ASP A 991 -5.35 -53.39 -33.84
C ASP A 991 -4.92 -54.61 -33.02
N GLU A 992 -3.92 -55.34 -33.50
CA GLU A 992 -3.45 -56.58 -32.86
C GLU A 992 -2.78 -56.32 -31.49
N ARG A 993 -2.47 -55.08 -31.12
CA ARG A 993 -1.65 -54.72 -29.96
C ARG A 993 -2.28 -53.68 -29.04
N GLU A 994 -3.20 -52.87 -29.52
CA GLU A 994 -4.00 -51.96 -28.73
C GLU A 994 -5.38 -51.75 -29.35
N GLY A 995 -6.34 -51.35 -28.54
CA GLY A 995 -7.67 -51.08 -29.05
C GLY A 995 -8.67 -50.73 -27.98
N GLU A 996 -9.68 -49.98 -28.40
CA GLU A 996 -10.82 -49.62 -27.58
C GLU A 996 -12.10 -50.27 -28.11
N ILE A 997 -12.86 -50.91 -27.23
CA ILE A 997 -14.08 -51.65 -27.55
C ILE A 997 -15.20 -51.22 -26.60
N ILE A 998 -16.35 -50.86 -27.15
CA ILE A 998 -17.50 -50.33 -26.42
C ILE A 998 -18.73 -51.18 -26.69
N ILE A 999 -19.27 -51.76 -25.61
CA ILE A 999 -20.41 -52.70 -25.63
C ILE A 999 -21.57 -52.07 -24.84
N PRO A 1000 -22.65 -51.63 -25.50
CA PRO A 1000 -23.83 -51.11 -24.81
C PRO A 1000 -24.46 -52.15 -23.88
N ALA A 1001 -24.98 -51.71 -22.74
CA ALA A 1001 -25.45 -52.57 -21.66
C ALA A 1001 -26.55 -53.56 -22.08
N ARG A 1002 -27.46 -53.19 -23.00
CA ARG A 1002 -28.51 -54.12 -23.49
C ARG A 1002 -28.00 -55.13 -24.51
N ASN A 1003 -26.80 -54.93 -25.04
CA ASN A 1003 -26.17 -55.79 -26.04
C ASN A 1003 -25.12 -56.72 -25.42
N LYS A 1004 -25.15 -56.94 -24.09
CA LYS A 1004 -24.17 -57.72 -23.33
C LYS A 1004 -23.97 -59.10 -23.98
N SER A 1005 -22.94 -59.22 -24.82
CA SER A 1005 -22.59 -60.45 -25.52
C SER A 1005 -21.58 -61.25 -24.70
N LYS A 1006 -21.59 -62.58 -24.81
CA LYS A 1006 -20.57 -63.46 -24.19
C LYS A 1006 -19.25 -63.38 -24.98
N SER A 1007 -18.69 -62.18 -25.07
CA SER A 1007 -17.51 -61.91 -25.88
C SER A 1007 -16.27 -61.76 -25.00
N GLU A 1008 -15.17 -62.29 -25.51
CA GLU A 1008 -13.95 -62.64 -24.76
C GLU A 1008 -12.76 -61.98 -25.47
N LEU A 1009 -11.86 -61.38 -24.69
CA LEU A 1009 -10.52 -61.04 -25.14
C LEU A 1009 -9.61 -62.25 -24.96
N LYS A 1010 -8.84 -62.59 -25.98
CA LYS A 1010 -7.85 -63.66 -25.98
C LYS A 1010 -6.46 -63.09 -26.19
N PHE A 1011 -5.53 -63.48 -25.33
CA PHE A 1011 -4.13 -63.15 -25.46
C PHE A 1011 -3.47 -64.23 -26.33
N SER A 1012 -3.14 -63.88 -27.57
CA SER A 1012 -2.74 -64.84 -28.61
C SER A 1012 -1.38 -65.47 -28.31
N GLU A 1013 -1.34 -66.80 -28.22
CA GLU A 1013 -0.12 -67.58 -28.02
C GLU A 1013 0.28 -68.31 -29.31
N THR A 1014 1.58 -68.36 -29.59
CA THR A 1014 2.18 -69.08 -30.74
C THR A 1014 3.39 -69.89 -30.29
N ASP A 1015 3.93 -70.74 -31.17
CA ASP A 1015 5.17 -71.50 -30.90
C ASP A 1015 6.38 -70.61 -30.54
N GLN A 1016 6.33 -69.31 -30.85
CA GLN A 1016 7.41 -68.34 -30.58
C GLN A 1016 7.07 -67.34 -29.46
N VAL A 1017 5.82 -67.20 -29.05
CA VAL A 1017 5.34 -66.19 -28.08
C VAL A 1017 4.30 -66.81 -27.14
N SER A 1018 4.56 -66.77 -25.82
CA SER A 1018 3.61 -67.24 -24.78
C SER A 1018 3.12 -66.07 -23.93
N PHE A 1019 1.86 -66.10 -23.53
CA PHE A 1019 1.26 -65.11 -22.63
C PHE A 1019 1.90 -65.22 -21.25
N GLN A 1020 2.29 -64.08 -20.68
CA GLN A 1020 2.89 -64.03 -19.35
C GLN A 1020 1.84 -63.67 -18.31
N GLN A 1021 1.22 -62.50 -18.46
CA GLN A 1021 0.16 -61.99 -17.59
C GLN A 1021 -0.52 -60.77 -18.22
N ALA A 1022 -1.70 -60.42 -17.73
CA ALA A 1022 -2.33 -59.13 -18.00
C ALA A 1022 -2.84 -58.48 -16.71
N GLU A 1023 -2.67 -57.17 -16.59
CA GLU A 1023 -3.26 -56.39 -15.51
C GLU A 1023 -4.56 -55.75 -16.00
N VAL A 1024 -5.67 -56.02 -15.32
CA VAL A 1024 -6.98 -55.39 -15.56
C VAL A 1024 -7.26 -54.41 -14.43
N LEU A 1025 -7.50 -53.15 -14.77
CA LEU A 1025 -7.94 -52.11 -13.86
C LEU A 1025 -9.34 -51.66 -14.26
N ALA A 1026 -10.33 -51.91 -13.40
CA ALA A 1026 -11.71 -51.47 -13.61
C ALA A 1026 -11.96 -50.09 -12.97
N SER A 1027 -12.90 -49.33 -13.52
CA SER A 1027 -13.27 -47.98 -13.06
C SER A 1027 -13.89 -47.91 -11.66
N ASN A 1028 -14.29 -49.05 -11.08
CA ASN A 1028 -14.68 -49.17 -9.67
C ASN A 1028 -13.46 -49.31 -8.72
N GLY A 1029 -12.23 -49.28 -9.25
CA GLY A 1029 -10.98 -49.44 -8.51
C GLY A 1029 -10.51 -50.88 -8.34
N GLU A 1030 -11.24 -51.87 -8.86
CA GLU A 1030 -10.83 -53.26 -8.80
C GLU A 1030 -9.62 -53.51 -9.73
N LYS A 1031 -8.57 -54.11 -9.17
CA LYS A 1031 -7.37 -54.51 -9.92
C LYS A 1031 -7.21 -56.02 -9.89
N THR A 1032 -7.12 -56.63 -11.07
CA THR A 1032 -7.02 -58.08 -11.24
C THR A 1032 -5.81 -58.41 -12.09
N ILE A 1033 -5.00 -59.39 -11.64
CA ILE A 1033 -3.90 -59.94 -12.44
C ILE A 1033 -4.39 -61.25 -13.06
N LEU A 1034 -4.36 -61.29 -14.39
CA LEU A 1034 -4.74 -62.44 -15.19
C LEU A 1034 -3.50 -63.25 -15.54
N THR A 1035 -3.56 -64.54 -15.27
CA THR A 1035 -2.57 -65.53 -15.70
C THR A 1035 -3.12 -66.48 -16.76
N GLU A 1036 -4.44 -66.47 -16.96
CA GLU A 1036 -5.11 -67.18 -18.04
C GLU A 1036 -5.05 -66.35 -19.33
N ASN A 1037 -4.86 -67.01 -20.47
CA ASN A 1037 -4.71 -66.38 -21.78
C ASN A 1037 -6.03 -65.86 -22.38
N PHE A 1038 -7.06 -65.64 -21.55
CA PHE A 1038 -8.33 -65.04 -21.95
C PHE A 1038 -8.97 -64.24 -20.80
N TRP A 1039 -9.89 -63.35 -21.15
CA TRP A 1039 -10.65 -62.53 -20.19
C TRP A 1039 -12.02 -62.11 -20.73
N GLN A 1040 -12.99 -61.96 -19.83
CA GLN A 1040 -14.33 -61.45 -20.14
C GLN A 1040 -14.78 -60.41 -19.10
N PRO A 1041 -15.52 -59.37 -19.52
CA PRO A 1041 -16.06 -58.38 -18.59
C PRO A 1041 -17.23 -58.95 -17.77
N THR A 1042 -17.25 -58.65 -16.47
CA THR A 1042 -18.30 -59.10 -15.55
C THR A 1042 -19.46 -58.09 -15.46
N ASP A 1043 -19.14 -56.80 -15.45
CA ASP A 1043 -20.11 -55.71 -15.35
C ASP A 1043 -19.82 -54.52 -16.28
N ASN A 1044 -20.71 -53.53 -16.26
CA ASN A 1044 -20.65 -52.31 -17.07
C ASN A 1044 -19.66 -51.31 -16.47
N TYR A 1045 -18.37 -51.66 -16.49
CA TYR A 1045 -17.26 -50.80 -16.09
C TYR A 1045 -16.39 -50.45 -17.29
N PHE A 1046 -15.51 -49.47 -17.10
CA PHE A 1046 -14.37 -49.22 -17.97
C PHE A 1046 -13.21 -50.09 -17.48
N TYR A 1047 -12.63 -50.89 -18.36
CA TYR A 1047 -11.53 -51.80 -18.04
C TYR A 1047 -10.30 -51.39 -18.86
N GLN A 1048 -9.23 -51.01 -18.16
CA GLN A 1048 -7.90 -50.85 -18.75
C GLN A 1048 -7.13 -52.15 -18.61
N ILE A 1049 -6.70 -52.74 -19.73
CA ILE A 1049 -6.05 -54.04 -19.77
C ILE A 1049 -4.64 -53.88 -20.33
N LYS A 1050 -3.61 -54.17 -19.53
CA LYS A 1050 -2.22 -54.16 -19.96
C LYS A 1050 -1.68 -55.58 -20.03
N ALA A 1051 -1.47 -56.11 -21.23
CA ALA A 1051 -1.00 -57.46 -21.46
C ALA A 1051 0.51 -57.53 -21.68
N ALA A 1052 1.16 -58.59 -21.20
CA ALA A 1052 2.58 -58.87 -21.38
C ALA A 1052 2.81 -60.32 -21.84
N PHE A 1053 3.79 -60.50 -22.73
CA PHE A 1053 4.14 -61.78 -23.36
C PHE A 1053 5.66 -62.02 -23.32
N GLN A 1054 6.07 -63.29 -23.44
CA GLN A 1054 7.47 -63.77 -23.42
C GLN A 1054 7.75 -64.76 -24.57
N GLN A 1055 9.04 -65.08 -24.84
CA GLN A 1055 9.45 -65.94 -25.98
C GLN A 1055 9.35 -67.46 -25.68
N GLY A 1056 8.77 -68.26 -26.59
CA GLY A 1056 8.51 -69.72 -26.44
C GLY A 1056 9.66 -70.68 -26.85
N ALA A 1057 9.61 -71.97 -26.43
CA ALA A 1057 10.65 -73.01 -26.64
C ALA A 1057 10.18 -74.20 -27.54
N GLY A 1058 10.97 -74.66 -28.53
CA GLY A 1058 10.61 -75.69 -29.55
C GLY A 1058 10.62 -77.18 -29.14
N SER A 1059 10.17 -78.12 -30.02
CA SER A 1059 9.84 -79.56 -29.71
C SER A 1059 10.30 -80.65 -30.74
N LEU A 1060 10.43 -81.94 -30.35
CA LEU A 1060 10.75 -83.13 -31.20
C LEU A 1060 9.65 -84.22 -31.12
N LYS A 1061 9.12 -84.73 -32.25
CA LYS A 1061 8.02 -85.73 -32.29
C LYS A 1061 8.16 -86.78 -33.41
N LEU A 1062 7.79 -88.05 -33.14
CA LEU A 1062 7.56 -89.10 -34.15
C LEU A 1062 6.12 -88.98 -34.65
N LEU A 1063 5.92 -88.60 -35.91
CA LEU A 1063 4.62 -88.28 -36.51
C LEU A 1063 3.94 -89.49 -37.16
N SER A 1064 4.70 -90.37 -37.80
CA SER A 1064 4.15 -91.60 -38.39
C SER A 1064 5.21 -92.69 -38.49
N VAL A 1065 4.76 -93.94 -38.54
CA VAL A 1065 5.57 -95.15 -38.81
C VAL A 1065 4.86 -95.98 -39.89
N PRO A 1066 5.57 -96.86 -40.62
CA PRO A 1066 4.96 -97.68 -41.66
C PRO A 1066 3.76 -98.48 -41.17
N THR A 1067 2.69 -98.47 -41.95
CA THR A 1067 1.38 -99.02 -41.57
C THR A 1067 1.28 -100.54 -41.78
N LEU A 1068 2.10 -101.12 -42.66
CA LEU A 1068 2.13 -102.56 -42.91
C LEU A 1068 3.54 -103.00 -43.35
N MET A 1069 3.96 -104.17 -42.86
CA MET A 1069 5.16 -104.88 -43.32
C MET A 1069 4.73 -106.32 -43.68
N ASP A 1070 4.60 -106.60 -44.97
CA ASP A 1070 4.05 -107.87 -45.47
C ASP A 1070 5.14 -108.74 -46.11
N PHE A 1071 5.44 -109.89 -45.49
CA PHE A 1071 6.41 -110.87 -45.99
C PHE A 1071 5.86 -111.77 -47.13
N GLY A 1072 4.60 -111.54 -47.53
CA GLY A 1072 3.92 -112.18 -48.65
C GLY A 1072 3.55 -113.64 -48.40
N GLN A 1073 2.81 -114.21 -49.36
CA GLN A 1073 2.44 -115.62 -49.34
C GLN A 1073 3.58 -116.49 -49.89
N GLN A 1074 4.09 -117.41 -49.06
CA GLN A 1074 5.27 -118.22 -49.40
C GLN A 1074 4.95 -119.73 -49.41
N ALA A 1075 5.48 -120.46 -50.40
CA ALA A 1075 5.32 -121.90 -50.49
C ALA A 1075 6.29 -122.65 -49.55
N ILE A 1076 5.77 -123.58 -48.75
CA ILE A 1076 6.54 -124.36 -47.76
C ILE A 1076 7.69 -125.12 -48.43
N GLY A 1077 8.91 -124.99 -47.89
CA GLY A 1077 10.09 -125.80 -48.23
C GLY A 1077 11.02 -125.25 -49.33
N ARG A 1078 10.69 -124.14 -50.01
CA ARG A 1078 11.51 -123.59 -51.10
C ARG A 1078 12.61 -122.60 -50.65
N LYS A 1079 12.28 -121.62 -49.80
CA LYS A 1079 13.20 -120.59 -49.27
C LYS A 1079 13.10 -120.55 -47.75
N THR A 1080 14.17 -120.15 -47.04
CA THR A 1080 14.20 -120.02 -45.57
C THR A 1080 14.27 -118.58 -45.08
N THR A 1081 14.47 -117.61 -45.98
CA THR A 1081 14.57 -116.18 -45.68
C THR A 1081 13.57 -115.44 -46.55
N PHE A 1082 12.85 -114.50 -45.94
CA PHE A 1082 11.76 -113.73 -46.55
C PHE A 1082 11.94 -112.26 -46.22
N TYR A 1083 11.68 -111.38 -47.18
CA TYR A 1083 11.80 -109.93 -47.05
C TYR A 1083 10.42 -109.32 -47.25
N PRO A 1084 10.02 -108.30 -46.47
CA PRO A 1084 8.69 -107.74 -46.57
C PRO A 1084 8.61 -106.64 -47.61
N GLU A 1085 7.41 -106.47 -48.15
CA GLU A 1085 6.98 -105.23 -48.78
C GLU A 1085 6.48 -104.27 -47.69
N ILE A 1086 7.01 -103.05 -47.68
CA ILE A 1086 6.69 -102.03 -46.66
C ILE A 1086 5.74 -101.01 -47.26
N LEU A 1087 4.60 -100.82 -46.61
CA LEU A 1087 3.57 -99.85 -47.02
C LEU A 1087 3.36 -98.82 -45.90
N GLY A 1088 3.56 -97.56 -46.24
CA GLY A 1088 3.45 -96.40 -45.35
C GLY A 1088 4.77 -95.63 -45.27
N LYS A 1089 4.80 -94.54 -44.49
CA LYS A 1089 5.98 -93.70 -44.30
C LYS A 1089 6.37 -93.60 -42.83
N LEU A 1090 7.65 -93.36 -42.59
CA LEU A 1090 8.23 -92.99 -41.31
C LEU A 1090 8.51 -91.49 -41.32
N GLU A 1091 7.88 -90.73 -40.41
CA GLU A 1091 8.04 -89.28 -40.33
C GLU A 1091 8.35 -88.82 -38.89
N ILE A 1092 9.40 -88.01 -38.72
CA ILE A 1092 9.83 -87.39 -37.45
C ILE A 1092 10.01 -85.89 -37.70
N LYS A 1093 9.48 -85.05 -36.82
CA LYS A 1093 9.61 -83.59 -36.91
C LYS A 1093 10.37 -83.02 -35.72
N ASP A 1094 11.48 -82.32 -35.97
CA ASP A 1094 12.30 -81.63 -34.97
C ASP A 1094 12.26 -80.11 -35.20
N THR A 1095 11.72 -79.38 -34.21
CA THR A 1095 11.59 -77.91 -34.20
C THR A 1095 12.41 -77.26 -33.09
N ARG A 1096 13.28 -78.02 -32.42
CA ARG A 1096 14.18 -77.50 -31.37
C ARG A 1096 15.27 -76.61 -31.97
N LYS A 1097 15.68 -75.55 -31.26
CA LYS A 1097 16.68 -74.56 -31.72
C LYS A 1097 18.10 -75.11 -31.75
N GLU A 1098 18.46 -75.99 -30.81
CA GLU A 1098 19.67 -76.81 -30.82
C GLU A 1098 19.29 -78.25 -31.18
N GLN A 1099 19.60 -78.67 -32.41
CA GLN A 1099 19.23 -80.00 -32.93
C GLN A 1099 20.16 -81.09 -32.39
N ASN A 1100 20.09 -81.35 -31.08
CA ASN A 1100 20.80 -82.47 -30.49
C ASN A 1100 20.33 -83.80 -31.12
N PRO A 1101 21.26 -84.72 -31.45
CA PRO A 1101 20.94 -85.93 -32.18
C PRO A 1101 19.91 -86.79 -31.44
N TRP A 1102 19.01 -87.38 -32.20
CA TRP A 1102 17.99 -88.31 -31.75
C TRP A 1102 18.21 -89.67 -32.39
N GLU A 1103 17.67 -90.71 -31.75
CA GLU A 1103 17.78 -92.10 -32.18
C GLU A 1103 16.39 -92.73 -32.32
N LEU A 1104 16.16 -93.45 -33.42
CA LEU A 1104 14.97 -94.25 -33.64
C LEU A 1104 15.35 -95.74 -33.66
N THR A 1105 14.75 -96.51 -32.76
CA THR A 1105 14.93 -97.96 -32.67
C THR A 1105 13.68 -98.72 -33.09
N LEU A 1106 13.87 -99.92 -33.63
CA LEU A 1106 12.84 -100.88 -33.98
C LEU A 1106 13.09 -102.20 -33.25
N GLN A 1107 12.05 -102.69 -32.57
CA GLN A 1107 11.99 -104.02 -31.99
C GLN A 1107 10.79 -104.74 -32.61
N ALA A 1108 10.85 -106.06 -32.73
CA ALA A 1108 9.74 -106.84 -33.26
C ALA A 1108 9.51 -108.11 -32.45
N GLU A 1109 8.24 -108.46 -32.28
CA GLU A 1109 7.82 -109.76 -31.76
C GLU A 1109 7.52 -110.67 -32.96
N GLY A 1110 8.47 -111.55 -33.28
CA GLY A 1110 8.37 -112.48 -34.40
C GLY A 1110 7.43 -113.68 -34.14
N PRO A 1111 7.07 -114.46 -35.18
CA PRO A 1111 6.22 -115.64 -35.03
C PRO A 1111 7.01 -116.80 -34.40
N GLU A 1112 6.39 -117.66 -33.59
CA GLU A 1112 7.05 -118.80 -32.90
C GLU A 1112 7.88 -119.70 -33.84
N GLU A 1113 7.48 -119.78 -35.12
CA GLU A 1113 8.14 -120.61 -36.13
C GLU A 1113 9.50 -120.06 -36.61
N GLY A 1114 9.79 -118.76 -36.44
CA GLY A 1114 10.96 -118.09 -37.02
C GLY A 1114 11.49 -116.93 -36.19
N MET A 1115 12.48 -116.22 -36.75
CA MET A 1115 13.09 -115.05 -36.11
C MET A 1115 13.21 -113.89 -37.11
N LEU A 1116 12.93 -112.68 -36.64
CA LEU A 1116 13.08 -111.44 -37.40
C LEU A 1116 14.45 -110.83 -37.16
N TYR A 1117 15.08 -110.38 -38.24
CA TYR A 1117 16.37 -109.73 -38.19
C TYR A 1117 16.30 -108.40 -38.93
N PHE A 1118 17.10 -107.44 -38.47
CA PHE A 1118 17.44 -106.25 -39.22
C PHE A 1118 18.88 -106.35 -39.68
N GLN A 1119 19.11 -106.09 -40.96
CA GLN A 1119 20.44 -106.05 -41.54
C GLN A 1119 20.75 -104.65 -42.03
N ALA A 1120 21.95 -104.18 -41.74
CA ALA A 1120 22.51 -103.00 -42.36
C ALA A 1120 24.03 -103.13 -42.40
N ASN A 1121 24.65 -102.72 -43.51
CA ASN A 1121 26.11 -102.72 -43.70
C ASN A 1121 26.78 -104.08 -43.39
N GLY A 1122 26.13 -105.19 -43.75
CA GLY A 1122 26.64 -106.55 -43.56
C GLY A 1122 26.53 -107.11 -42.13
N LYS A 1123 26.00 -106.36 -41.17
CA LYS A 1123 25.72 -106.82 -39.80
C LYS A 1123 24.24 -107.20 -39.68
N ILE A 1124 23.96 -108.39 -39.16
CA ILE A 1124 22.62 -108.92 -38.91
C ILE A 1124 22.36 -108.88 -37.42
N THR A 1125 21.29 -108.20 -37.00
CA THR A 1125 20.88 -108.03 -35.59
C THR A 1125 19.50 -108.65 -35.40
N SER A 1126 19.31 -109.45 -34.34
CA SER A 1126 17.96 -109.96 -34.01
C SER A 1126 17.07 -108.82 -33.58
N LEU A 1127 15.81 -108.80 -34.03
CA LEU A 1127 14.83 -107.80 -33.63
C LEU A 1127 14.07 -108.14 -32.34
N ASP A 1128 14.42 -109.24 -31.67
CA ASP A 1128 13.89 -109.58 -30.34
C ASP A 1128 14.29 -108.52 -29.28
N GLU A 1129 15.38 -107.80 -29.53
CA GLU A 1129 15.80 -106.60 -28.80
C GLU A 1129 15.77 -105.37 -29.72
N ALA A 1130 15.66 -104.18 -29.15
CA ALA A 1130 15.55 -102.94 -29.91
C ALA A 1130 16.83 -102.67 -30.74
N ALA A 1131 16.69 -102.68 -32.05
CA ALA A 1131 17.77 -102.37 -33.00
C ALA A 1131 17.69 -100.91 -33.45
N ILE A 1132 18.85 -100.25 -33.52
CA ILE A 1132 18.94 -98.84 -33.96
C ILE A 1132 18.78 -98.77 -35.48
N LEU A 1133 17.81 -97.99 -35.94
CA LEU A 1133 17.55 -97.76 -37.36
C LEU A 1133 18.14 -96.45 -37.86
N PHE A 1134 17.97 -95.37 -37.09
CA PHE A 1134 18.46 -94.03 -37.44
C PHE A 1134 19.05 -93.33 -36.22
N LYS A 1135 20.14 -92.59 -36.44
CA LYS A 1135 20.74 -91.67 -35.46
C LYS A 1135 21.11 -90.39 -36.18
N GLN A 1136 20.35 -89.32 -35.99
CA GLN A 1136 20.52 -88.08 -36.76
C GLN A 1136 19.96 -86.84 -36.06
N THR A 1137 20.11 -85.69 -36.69
CA THR A 1137 19.62 -84.38 -36.25
C THR A 1137 18.61 -83.83 -37.27
N GLY A 1138 17.59 -83.09 -36.82
CA GLY A 1138 16.57 -82.51 -37.70
C GLY A 1138 15.40 -83.45 -38.01
N SER A 1139 14.47 -83.01 -38.87
CA SER A 1139 13.29 -83.80 -39.26
C SER A 1139 13.65 -84.91 -40.26
N LEU A 1140 12.90 -86.02 -40.24
CA LEU A 1140 13.04 -87.15 -41.18
C LEU A 1140 11.69 -87.48 -41.82
N GLU A 1141 11.69 -87.77 -43.11
CA GLU A 1141 10.57 -88.43 -43.77
C GLU A 1141 11.13 -89.46 -44.76
N THR A 1142 10.72 -90.72 -44.66
CA THR A 1142 11.14 -91.79 -45.58
C THR A 1142 10.08 -92.88 -45.71
N THR A 1143 9.97 -93.50 -46.88
CA THR A 1143 9.13 -94.68 -47.13
C THR A 1143 9.89 -95.99 -46.94
N LEU A 1144 11.19 -95.93 -46.62
CA LEU A 1144 12.10 -97.07 -46.46
C LEU A 1144 12.30 -97.88 -47.76
N ASP A 1145 12.14 -97.24 -48.93
CA ASP A 1145 12.36 -97.87 -50.25
C ASP A 1145 13.79 -98.38 -50.46
N ASP A 1146 14.74 -97.91 -49.64
CA ASP A 1146 16.12 -98.39 -49.62
C ASP A 1146 16.29 -99.72 -48.89
N TRP A 1147 15.21 -100.31 -48.37
CA TRP A 1147 15.25 -101.62 -47.72
C TRP A 1147 15.11 -102.77 -48.75
N ASP A 1148 16.17 -103.56 -48.88
CA ASP A 1148 16.30 -104.69 -49.79
C ASP A 1148 17.01 -105.89 -49.12
N GLU A 1149 17.47 -106.86 -49.91
CA GLU A 1149 18.19 -108.04 -49.40
C GLU A 1149 19.53 -107.70 -48.70
N SER A 1150 20.09 -106.51 -48.94
CA SER A 1150 21.38 -106.05 -48.42
C SER A 1150 21.26 -105.16 -47.17
N LYS A 1151 20.15 -104.43 -47.03
CA LYS A 1151 19.85 -103.53 -45.92
C LYS A 1151 18.34 -103.52 -45.69
N GLY A 1152 17.84 -103.84 -44.51
CA GLY A 1152 16.40 -103.92 -44.24
C GLY A 1152 16.05 -105.06 -43.30
N ILE A 1153 14.75 -105.22 -43.02
CA ILE A 1153 14.27 -106.33 -42.20
C ILE A 1153 14.04 -107.58 -43.03
N PHE A 1154 14.29 -108.73 -42.43
CA PHE A 1154 13.97 -110.01 -43.02
C PHE A 1154 13.57 -111.03 -41.96
N LEU A 1155 12.70 -111.95 -42.35
CA LEU A 1155 12.22 -113.05 -41.54
C LEU A 1155 12.92 -114.33 -41.97
N LYS A 1156 13.50 -115.06 -41.01
CA LYS A 1156 14.11 -116.37 -41.27
C LYS A 1156 13.33 -117.48 -40.57
N ILE A 1157 12.79 -118.39 -41.37
CA ILE A 1157 12.07 -119.58 -40.90
C ILE A 1157 12.76 -120.83 -41.47
N PRO A 1158 13.39 -121.69 -40.63
CA PRO A 1158 13.98 -122.95 -41.07
C PRO A 1158 12.93 -123.83 -41.78
N LYS A 1159 13.35 -124.60 -42.80
CA LYS A 1159 12.41 -125.39 -43.62
C LYS A 1159 11.57 -126.37 -42.79
N GLU A 1160 12.14 -126.86 -41.69
CA GLU A 1160 11.51 -127.82 -40.79
C GLU A 1160 10.41 -127.19 -39.91
N ARG A 1161 10.39 -125.85 -39.79
CA ARG A 1161 9.45 -125.11 -38.94
C ARG A 1161 8.36 -124.36 -39.72
N GLN A 1162 8.42 -124.35 -41.05
CA GLN A 1162 7.42 -123.68 -41.88
C GLN A 1162 6.06 -124.41 -41.82
N LYS A 1163 5.02 -123.71 -41.36
CA LYS A 1163 3.64 -124.20 -41.28
C LYS A 1163 2.72 -123.44 -42.24
N LEU A 1164 1.60 -124.06 -42.58
CA LEU A 1164 0.56 -123.43 -43.40
C LEU A 1164 -0.36 -122.59 -42.51
N GLY A 1165 -0.46 -121.28 -42.77
CA GLY A 1165 -1.29 -120.37 -41.98
C GLY A 1165 -0.91 -118.90 -42.17
N ASN A 1166 -1.69 -117.99 -41.57
CA ASN A 1166 -1.36 -116.57 -41.45
C ASN A 1166 -0.71 -116.33 -40.08
N HIS A 1167 0.46 -115.71 -40.07
CA HIS A 1167 1.25 -115.46 -38.87
C HIS A 1167 1.46 -113.94 -38.70
N PRO A 1168 0.69 -113.27 -37.82
CA PRO A 1168 0.86 -111.84 -37.57
C PRO A 1168 2.13 -111.57 -36.74
N MET A 1169 2.68 -110.36 -36.90
CA MET A 1169 3.85 -109.87 -36.18
C MET A 1169 3.59 -108.44 -35.68
N THR A 1170 4.24 -108.07 -34.58
CA THR A 1170 4.12 -106.71 -34.01
C THR A 1170 5.48 -106.02 -34.03
N PHE A 1171 5.51 -104.77 -34.49
CA PHE A 1171 6.71 -103.94 -34.57
C PHE A 1171 6.57 -102.72 -33.65
N HIS A 1172 7.56 -102.51 -32.77
CA HIS A 1172 7.62 -101.41 -31.80
C HIS A 1172 8.68 -100.39 -32.21
N TRP A 1173 8.25 -99.15 -32.45
CA TRP A 1173 9.10 -98.03 -32.82
C TRP A 1173 9.28 -97.09 -31.62
N THR A 1174 10.53 -96.78 -31.28
CA THR A 1174 10.82 -95.87 -30.14
C THR A 1174 11.75 -94.76 -30.59
N LEU A 1175 11.31 -93.50 -30.43
CA LEU A 1175 12.13 -92.30 -30.65
C LEU A 1175 12.66 -91.80 -29.32
N THR A 1176 13.98 -91.65 -29.21
CA THR A 1176 14.65 -91.17 -27.99
C THR A 1176 15.68 -90.08 -28.28
N THR A 1177 15.92 -89.22 -27.30
CA THR A 1177 16.99 -88.22 -27.29
C THR A 1177 18.21 -88.66 -26.48
N LYS A 1178 18.11 -89.80 -25.77
CA LYS A 1178 19.26 -90.41 -25.09
C LYS A 1178 20.13 -91.10 -26.14
N VAL A 1179 21.14 -90.37 -26.58
CA VAL A 1179 22.29 -90.92 -27.28
C VAL A 1179 23.33 -91.22 -26.20
N GLU A 1180 23.56 -92.49 -25.84
CA GLU A 1180 24.81 -92.86 -25.15
C GLU A 1180 25.99 -92.86 -26.13
#